data_AF-A0A9W9EIF2-F1
#
_entry.id   AF-A0A9W9EIF2-F1
#
_cell.length_a   1.000
_cell.length_b   1.000
_cell.length_c   1.000
_cell.angle_alpha   90.00
_cell.angle_beta   90.00
_cell.angle_gamma   90.00
#
_symmetry.space_group_name_H-M   'P 1'
#
loop_
_entity.id
_entity.type
_entity.pdbx_description
1 polymer ?
#
loop_
_entity_poly.entity_id
_entity_poly.type
_entity_poly.pdbx_seq_one_letter_code
_entity_poly.pdbx_strand_id
1 'polypeptide(L)'
;MATFQGEGPFRILVINPNTSTHMTEALKPILQRLNHSDVQFDYFTAPNETLILDGRVCEPIASINNGEESAQSALNCSSVLEKVAQYDGFLVACYSAHPLVGMLRQRIKDTEQSTTSQRTKYVTGIFEASVTASLSLISGFDFATPGALQKKQADDTFGIVTTGSAWKDELNKAVTDMLVGSGLPSSGRFAGTETTGLTAVELHTTAPGKVRKKIIEATQRLLLNAPSPVRAVCLGCAGMAGMEEAVREGCIQAYGATEGSRVRIVDGVVAGAGNLVTACKAGEIITIQAGQCGNSVGSQFWQQLCQEHGINQDGNLEDFATEGGDRKDVFFYQSDDTRYIPRAILLDLEPRVLNGIQTGPYKNIYNPENFFIGQQGVGAGNNWGLGYAAGEGVQEEIFDMIDREADGSDSLEGFMLLHSIAGGTGSGLGSFILERMNDRFPKKLIQTYSVFPDLHSDIVVNPYNSLLAMQRLTQDADSVVVLDNGALSRIVADRLHVQEPSFHQTNQLVSTVMSASTTTLRYPGYMHNDLAGIIASLIPTPRSHFLLPSYTPFTGDNVEQAKTVRKTTVLDVMRRLLQPKNRMVSINPTKSSCYISILNIIQGEADPTDVHKSLLRIRERRLASFIPWGPASIQVALTKKSPYLQHTNRVSGLMLANHTSVATLFKRIIQQYDRLRKRNAFLEPYKKSSAFSEDLTEFDEARSVVMDLIGEYEAAERPDYLDPDAGKEKEAAQPPSVPIHFTQPQPTPK
;
A
#
# COMPACT_ATOMS: atom_id res chain seq x y z
N MET A 1 27.88 -14.99 19.59
CA MET A 1 26.63 -15.74 19.38
C MET A 1 25.65 -15.39 20.49
N ALA A 2 24.95 -14.27 20.34
CA ALA A 2 23.72 -13.99 21.09
C ALA A 2 22.58 -14.33 20.12
N THR A 3 21.77 -15.31 20.46
CA THR A 3 20.60 -15.70 19.68
C THR A 3 19.58 -14.56 19.70
N PHE A 4 19.28 -14.01 18.52
CA PHE A 4 18.20 -13.07 18.26
C PHE A 4 16.88 -13.60 18.84
N GLN A 5 16.22 -12.82 19.71
CA GLN A 5 14.83 -13.07 20.14
C GLN A 5 13.81 -12.32 19.26
N GLY A 6 14.23 -11.70 18.15
CA GLY A 6 13.38 -10.91 17.25
C GLY A 6 12.67 -11.68 16.13
N GLU A 7 12.86 -12.99 15.97
CA GLU A 7 12.26 -13.78 14.88
C GLU A 7 10.87 -14.39 15.20
N GLY A 8 10.19 -13.92 16.25
CA GLY A 8 8.85 -14.39 16.63
C GLY A 8 7.71 -13.67 15.89
N PRO A 9 6.54 -14.33 15.70
CA PRO A 9 5.34 -13.66 15.19
C PRO A 9 4.95 -12.48 16.08
N PHE A 10 4.37 -11.43 15.50
CA PHE A 10 3.89 -10.28 16.27
C PHE A 10 2.87 -10.74 17.31
N ARG A 11 3.06 -10.36 18.57
CA ARG A 11 2.18 -10.79 19.66
C ARG A 11 1.22 -9.68 20.01
N ILE A 12 -0.06 -9.89 19.71
CA ILE A 12 -1.13 -8.97 20.07
C ILE A 12 -1.91 -9.56 21.24
N LEU A 13 -1.96 -8.82 22.35
CA LEU A 13 -2.77 -9.18 23.51
C LEU A 13 -4.19 -8.62 23.37
N VAL A 14 -5.17 -9.51 23.24
CA VAL A 14 -6.58 -9.18 23.24
C VAL A 14 -7.10 -9.23 24.67
N ILE A 15 -7.44 -8.05 25.20
CA ILE A 15 -7.84 -7.86 26.58
C ILE A 15 -9.35 -7.82 26.64
N ASN A 16 -9.95 -8.85 27.23
CA ASN A 16 -11.33 -8.82 27.70
C ASN A 16 -11.35 -8.30 29.15
N PRO A 17 -11.83 -7.06 29.37
CA PRO A 17 -11.87 -6.46 30.71
C PRO A 17 -13.03 -7.02 31.58
N ASN A 18 -13.85 -7.93 31.06
CA ASN A 18 -14.86 -8.65 31.84
C ASN A 18 -14.25 -9.92 32.46
N THR A 19 -14.75 -10.36 33.61
CA THR A 19 -14.33 -11.65 34.20
C THR A 19 -14.95 -12.86 33.51
N SER A 20 -15.97 -12.65 32.68
CA SER A 20 -16.59 -13.70 31.87
C SER A 20 -15.67 -14.21 30.75
N THR A 21 -15.28 -15.48 30.84
CA THR A 21 -14.46 -16.17 29.83
C THR A 21 -15.20 -16.42 28.52
N HIS A 22 -16.54 -16.47 28.56
CA HIS A 22 -17.38 -16.68 27.37
C HIS A 22 -17.12 -15.62 26.30
N MET A 23 -16.93 -14.36 26.71
CA MET A 23 -16.61 -13.25 25.80
C MET A 23 -15.26 -13.47 25.11
N THR A 24 -14.26 -13.96 25.84
CA THR A 24 -12.93 -14.27 25.30
C THR A 24 -13.00 -15.41 24.28
N GLU A 25 -13.74 -16.48 24.58
CA GLU A 25 -13.91 -17.60 23.66
C GLU A 25 -14.65 -17.21 22.37
N ALA A 26 -15.61 -16.27 22.45
CA ALA A 26 -16.32 -15.77 21.27
C ALA A 26 -15.43 -14.98 20.30
N LEU A 27 -14.37 -14.33 20.80
CA LEU A 27 -13.44 -13.53 19.98
C LEU A 27 -12.48 -14.39 19.15
N LYS A 28 -12.07 -15.56 19.66
CA LYS A 28 -11.12 -16.46 19.00
C LYS A 28 -11.49 -16.80 17.55
N PRO A 29 -12.70 -17.29 17.21
CA PRO A 29 -13.05 -17.62 15.83
C PRO A 29 -13.18 -16.40 14.91
N ILE A 30 -13.38 -15.19 15.46
CA ILE A 30 -13.41 -13.96 14.65
C ILE A 30 -11.98 -13.59 14.24
N LEU A 31 -11.04 -13.60 15.18
CA LEU A 31 -9.65 -13.26 14.92
C LEU A 31 -8.93 -14.34 14.10
N GLN A 32 -9.26 -15.62 14.32
CA GLN A 32 -8.76 -16.72 13.49
C GLN A 32 -9.18 -16.59 12.01
N ARG A 33 -10.38 -16.07 11.73
CA ARG A 33 -10.86 -15.81 10.36
C ARG A 33 -10.07 -14.72 9.63
N LEU A 34 -9.36 -13.84 10.35
CA LEU A 34 -8.50 -12.83 9.73
C LEU A 34 -7.25 -13.46 9.08
N ASN A 35 -6.92 -14.71 9.42
CA ASN A 35 -5.90 -15.54 8.78
C ASN A 35 -4.53 -14.86 8.60
N HIS A 36 -4.04 -14.20 9.65
CA HIS A 36 -2.70 -13.63 9.68
C HIS A 36 -1.69 -14.70 10.16
N SER A 37 -0.83 -15.18 9.26
CA SER A 37 0.19 -16.20 9.57
C SER A 37 1.28 -15.72 10.53
N ASP A 38 1.56 -14.42 10.52
CA ASP A 38 2.72 -13.83 11.20
C ASP A 38 2.33 -13.06 12.47
N VAL A 39 1.07 -13.20 12.92
CA VAL A 39 0.53 -12.55 14.11
C VAL A 39 -0.06 -13.61 15.03
N GLN A 40 0.44 -13.65 16.26
CA GLN A 40 -0.11 -14.44 17.34
C GLN A 40 -1.04 -13.57 18.19
N PHE A 41 -2.32 -13.93 18.22
CA PHE A 41 -3.27 -13.36 19.17
C PHE A 41 -3.26 -14.17 20.46
N ASP A 42 -2.84 -13.52 21.54
CA ASP A 42 -2.98 -14.04 22.91
C ASP A 42 -4.15 -13.33 23.60
N TYR A 43 -4.69 -13.96 24.64
CA TYR A 43 -5.93 -13.50 25.25
C TYR A 43 -5.76 -13.29 26.75
N PHE A 44 -6.29 -12.19 27.26
CA PHE A 44 -6.38 -11.89 28.67
C PHE A 44 -7.85 -11.69 29.06
N THR A 45 -8.26 -12.29 30.17
CA THR A 45 -9.59 -12.08 30.78
C THR A 45 -9.37 -11.50 32.17
N ALA A 46 -10.14 -10.49 32.56
CA ALA A 46 -10.02 -9.87 33.87
C ALA A 46 -10.15 -10.92 35.00
N PRO A 47 -9.35 -10.82 36.06
CA PRO A 47 -9.38 -11.80 37.15
C PRO A 47 -10.70 -11.73 37.92
N ASN A 48 -11.20 -12.91 38.33
CA ASN A 48 -12.43 -13.06 39.10
C ASN A 48 -12.19 -12.94 40.62
N GLU A 49 -11.21 -12.13 41.01
CA GLU A 49 -10.77 -11.93 42.39
C GLU A 49 -10.85 -10.44 42.74
N THR A 50 -11.18 -10.14 44.00
CA THR A 50 -11.20 -8.75 44.49
C THR A 50 -9.76 -8.27 44.68
N LEU A 51 -9.36 -7.22 43.97
CA LEU A 51 -8.03 -6.63 44.09
C LEU A 51 -8.05 -5.38 44.97
N ILE A 52 -7.02 -5.20 45.80
CA ILE A 52 -6.80 -3.97 46.57
C ILE A 52 -5.61 -3.24 45.92
N LEU A 53 -5.89 -2.12 45.24
CA LEU A 53 -4.90 -1.28 44.57
C LEU A 53 -4.93 0.11 45.22
N ASP A 54 -3.80 0.56 45.75
CA ASP A 54 -3.65 1.87 46.41
C ASP A 54 -4.74 2.19 47.46
N GLY A 55 -5.16 1.17 48.22
CA GLY A 55 -6.21 1.29 49.25
C GLY A 55 -7.65 1.31 48.71
N ARG A 56 -7.87 1.11 47.40
CA ARG A 56 -9.19 0.99 46.77
C ARG A 56 -9.54 -0.47 46.49
N VAL A 57 -10.77 -0.87 46.82
CA VAL A 57 -11.30 -2.21 46.56
C VAL A 57 -11.88 -2.25 45.14
N CYS A 58 -11.31 -3.09 44.28
CA CYS A 58 -11.78 -3.34 42.92
C CYS A 58 -12.49 -4.68 42.88
N GLU A 59 -13.81 -4.67 42.72
CA GLU A 59 -14.62 -5.89 42.65
C GLU A 59 -14.60 -6.49 41.23
N PRO A 60 -14.69 -7.83 41.10
CA PRO A 60 -14.74 -8.49 39.81
C PRO A 60 -16.07 -8.21 39.09
N ILE A 61 -15.98 -7.76 37.84
CA ILE A 61 -17.14 -7.41 37.01
C ILE A 61 -17.32 -8.44 35.90
N ALA A 62 -18.36 -9.26 36.01
CA ALA A 62 -18.66 -10.33 35.05
C ALA A 62 -19.09 -9.80 33.67
N SER A 63 -19.76 -8.66 33.63
CA SER A 63 -20.21 -7.99 32.41
C SER A 63 -20.35 -6.50 32.69
N ILE A 64 -19.53 -5.69 32.04
CA ILE A 64 -19.56 -4.22 32.16
C ILE A 64 -20.82 -3.68 31.50
N ASN A 65 -21.62 -2.93 32.25
CA ASN A 65 -22.91 -2.39 31.83
C ASN A 65 -22.99 -0.85 31.88
N ASN A 66 -21.97 -0.17 32.41
CA ASN A 66 -21.91 1.29 32.50
C ASN A 66 -20.45 1.81 32.58
N GLY A 67 -20.28 3.14 32.57
CA GLY A 67 -18.98 3.79 32.62
C GLY A 67 -18.22 3.58 33.93
N GLU A 68 -18.90 3.55 35.08
CA GLU A 68 -18.28 3.34 36.40
C GLU A 68 -17.67 1.93 36.51
N GLU A 69 -18.40 0.91 36.07
CA GLU A 69 -17.93 -0.46 35.95
C GLU A 69 -16.73 -0.57 35.00
N SER A 70 -16.69 0.20 33.90
CA SER A 70 -15.55 0.21 32.98
C SER A 70 -14.28 0.81 33.63
N ALA A 71 -14.44 1.80 34.51
CA ALA A 71 -13.33 2.38 35.25
C ALA A 71 -12.82 1.43 36.34
N GLN A 72 -13.71 0.78 37.09
CA GLN A 72 -13.34 -0.22 38.10
C GLN A 72 -12.68 -1.44 37.44
N SER A 73 -13.18 -1.88 36.29
CA SER A 73 -12.57 -2.95 35.52
C SER A 73 -11.18 -2.58 34.99
N ALA A 74 -10.94 -1.34 34.57
CA ALA A 74 -9.61 -0.89 34.16
C ALA A 74 -8.58 -1.04 35.30
N LEU A 75 -8.98 -0.74 36.54
CA LEU A 75 -8.14 -0.96 37.73
C LEU A 75 -7.92 -2.46 37.98
N ASN A 76 -8.95 -3.29 37.84
CA ASN A 76 -8.85 -4.74 37.98
C ASN A 76 -7.89 -5.36 36.93
N CYS A 77 -7.76 -4.72 35.76
CA CYS A 77 -6.84 -5.12 34.69
C CYS A 77 -5.42 -4.54 34.83
N SER A 78 -5.06 -3.91 35.96
CA SER A 78 -3.75 -3.27 36.16
C SER A 78 -2.56 -4.20 35.96
N SER A 79 -2.70 -5.50 36.25
CA SER A 79 -1.67 -6.52 35.98
C SER A 79 -1.27 -6.64 34.51
N VAL A 80 -2.12 -6.17 33.57
CA VAL A 80 -1.77 -6.11 32.14
C VAL A 80 -0.66 -5.09 31.88
N LEU A 81 -0.54 -4.03 32.69
CA LEU A 81 0.50 -3.01 32.56
C LEU A 81 1.91 -3.57 32.80
N GLU A 82 2.02 -4.65 33.57
CA GLU A 82 3.28 -5.39 33.78
C GLU A 82 3.67 -6.24 32.57
N LYS A 83 2.69 -6.58 31.72
CA LYS A 83 2.89 -7.38 30.50
C LYS A 83 3.24 -6.53 29.29
N VAL A 84 3.31 -5.20 29.42
CA VAL A 84 3.58 -4.28 28.30
C VAL A 84 4.87 -4.63 27.54
N ALA A 85 5.90 -5.11 28.25
CA ALA A 85 7.16 -5.52 27.63
C ALA A 85 7.08 -6.81 26.79
N GLN A 86 6.01 -7.60 26.91
CA GLN A 86 5.91 -8.95 26.32
C GLN A 86 5.14 -9.01 24.99
N TYR A 87 4.47 -7.91 24.61
CA TYR A 87 3.56 -7.85 23.45
C TYR A 87 3.84 -6.60 22.61
N ASP A 88 3.53 -6.72 21.31
CA ASP A 88 3.72 -5.66 20.31
C ASP A 88 2.44 -4.81 20.12
N GLY A 89 1.27 -5.38 20.46
CA GLY A 89 -0.02 -4.71 20.34
C GLY A 89 -1.00 -5.08 21.44
N PHE A 90 -1.89 -4.15 21.80
CA PHE A 90 -2.91 -4.33 22.84
C PHE A 90 -4.29 -3.91 22.32
N LEU A 91 -5.21 -4.86 22.26
CA LEU A 91 -6.60 -4.62 21.86
C LEU A 91 -7.51 -4.68 23.08
N VAL A 92 -8.10 -3.55 23.47
CA VAL A 92 -9.10 -3.53 24.56
C VAL A 92 -10.48 -3.86 23.97
N ALA A 93 -10.96 -5.07 24.22
CA ALA A 93 -12.20 -5.64 23.70
C ALA A 93 -13.44 -5.27 24.53
N CYS A 94 -13.57 -3.98 24.86
CA CYS A 94 -14.79 -3.42 25.45
C CYS A 94 -15.25 -2.23 24.62
N TYR A 95 -16.53 -2.22 24.25
CA TYR A 95 -17.11 -1.16 23.45
C TYR A 95 -17.51 0.01 24.37
N SER A 96 -16.52 0.70 24.90
CA SER A 96 -16.65 1.90 25.72
C SER A 96 -15.42 2.79 25.54
N ALA A 97 -15.48 4.05 25.99
CA ALA A 97 -14.30 4.89 26.17
C ALA A 97 -13.47 4.38 27.36
N HIS A 98 -12.87 3.20 27.20
CA HIS A 98 -12.35 2.41 28.31
C HIS A 98 -11.04 3.02 28.84
N PRO A 99 -10.95 3.37 30.14
CA PRO A 99 -9.75 4.02 30.71
C PRO A 99 -8.45 3.24 30.56
N LEU A 100 -8.55 1.90 30.50
CA LEU A 100 -7.41 1.00 30.26
C LEU A 100 -6.60 1.35 29.01
N VAL A 101 -7.23 1.85 27.94
CA VAL A 101 -6.51 2.28 26.72
C VAL A 101 -5.56 3.42 27.06
N GLY A 102 -6.02 4.42 27.82
CA GLY A 102 -5.19 5.53 28.26
C GLY A 102 -4.06 5.09 29.19
N MET A 103 -4.35 4.19 30.13
CA MET A 103 -3.35 3.62 31.04
C MET A 103 -2.25 2.87 30.28
N LEU A 104 -2.61 2.08 29.27
CA LEU A 104 -1.67 1.37 28.40
C LEU A 104 -0.85 2.33 27.55
N ARG A 105 -1.45 3.38 26.95
CA ARG A 105 -0.72 4.41 26.19
C ARG A 105 0.36 5.07 27.06
N GLN A 106 0.01 5.45 28.29
CA GLN A 106 0.97 6.05 29.21
C GLN A 106 2.10 5.07 29.56
N ARG A 107 1.77 3.82 29.87
CA ARG A 107 2.77 2.82 30.24
C ARG A 107 3.69 2.44 29.09
N ILE A 108 3.17 2.37 27.86
CA ILE A 108 3.97 2.17 26.64
C ILE A 108 4.98 3.29 26.50
N LYS A 109 4.54 4.55 26.60
CA LYS A 109 5.40 5.72 26.53
C LYS A 109 6.52 5.70 27.59
N ASP A 110 6.18 5.38 28.85
CA ASP A 110 7.17 5.29 29.93
C ASP A 110 8.19 4.14 29.68
N THR A 111 7.73 3.04 29.06
CA THR A 111 8.58 1.88 28.75
C THR A 111 9.52 2.20 27.59
N GLU A 112 9.02 2.82 26.52
CA GLU A 112 9.80 3.26 25.36
C GLU A 112 10.88 4.29 25.74
N GLN A 113 10.63 5.14 26.74
CA GLN A 113 11.63 6.08 27.27
C GLN A 113 12.70 5.44 28.16
N SER A 114 12.38 4.31 28.82
CA SER A 114 13.27 3.67 29.82
C SER A 114 14.07 2.48 29.30
N THR A 115 13.65 1.89 28.18
CA THR A 115 14.28 0.71 27.59
C THR A 115 14.55 0.95 26.12
N THR A 116 15.69 0.43 25.64
CA THR A 116 15.99 0.21 24.21
C THR A 116 15.10 -0.93 23.69
N SER A 117 13.78 -0.77 23.81
CA SER A 117 12.79 -1.74 23.36
C SER A 117 12.89 -1.88 21.84
N GLN A 118 13.03 -3.11 21.34
CA GLN A 118 13.30 -3.44 19.93
C GLN A 118 12.10 -3.30 18.97
N ARG A 119 10.88 -3.03 19.47
CA ARG A 119 9.67 -2.84 18.65
C ARG A 119 8.74 -1.81 19.26
N THR A 120 8.26 -0.90 18.41
CA THR A 120 7.18 0.07 18.70
C THR A 120 5.89 -0.64 19.13
N LYS A 121 5.24 -0.17 20.19
CA LYS A 121 4.04 -0.83 20.76
C LYS A 121 2.77 -0.05 20.47
N TYR A 122 1.72 -0.76 20.08
CA TYR A 122 0.45 -0.14 19.68
C TYR A 122 -0.70 -0.51 20.62
N VAL A 123 -1.62 0.42 20.85
CA VAL A 123 -2.83 0.16 21.65
C VAL A 123 -4.06 0.86 21.07
N THR A 124 -5.17 0.14 21.00
CA THR A 124 -6.47 0.70 20.62
C THR A 124 -7.61 -0.03 21.33
N GLY A 125 -8.69 0.69 21.61
CA GLY A 125 -9.97 0.10 21.99
C GLY A 125 -10.87 -0.15 20.78
N ILE A 126 -11.70 -1.19 20.87
CA ILE A 126 -12.67 -1.48 19.79
C ILE A 126 -13.66 -0.34 19.55
N PHE A 127 -13.93 0.48 20.57
CA PHE A 127 -14.75 1.70 20.46
C PHE A 127 -14.10 2.75 19.54
N GLU A 128 -12.87 3.16 19.85
CA GLU A 128 -12.13 4.19 19.10
C GLU A 128 -11.90 3.74 17.65
N ALA A 129 -11.53 2.46 17.47
CA ALA A 129 -11.34 1.87 16.15
C ALA A 129 -12.63 1.90 15.31
N SER A 130 -13.78 1.61 15.93
CA SER A 130 -15.09 1.64 15.27
C SER A 130 -15.52 3.05 14.86
N VAL A 131 -15.29 4.03 15.73
CA VAL A 131 -15.60 5.45 15.45
C VAL A 131 -14.73 5.96 14.32
N THR A 132 -13.42 5.73 14.36
CA THR A 132 -12.48 6.15 13.30
C THR A 132 -12.78 5.51 11.95
N ALA A 133 -13.09 4.20 11.95
CA ALA A 133 -13.52 3.50 10.74
C ALA A 133 -14.82 4.10 10.19
N SER A 134 -15.81 4.35 11.05
CA SER A 134 -17.11 4.89 10.64
C SER A 134 -17.01 6.31 10.11
N LEU A 135 -16.25 7.18 10.77
CA LEU A 135 -15.98 8.54 10.28
C LEU A 135 -15.35 8.52 8.89
N SER A 136 -14.40 7.62 8.66
CA SER A 136 -13.76 7.47 7.36
C SER A 136 -14.76 7.05 6.27
N LEU A 137 -15.79 6.27 6.64
CA LEU A 137 -16.84 5.81 5.72
C LEU A 137 -17.92 6.88 5.41
N ILE A 138 -18.13 7.86 6.30
CA ILE A 138 -19.19 8.89 6.14
C ILE A 138 -18.68 10.29 5.80
N SER A 139 -17.37 10.50 5.65
CA SER A 139 -16.76 11.82 5.41
C SER A 139 -16.95 12.38 3.99
N GLY A 140 -18.11 12.15 3.37
CA GLY A 140 -18.46 12.58 2.01
C GLY A 140 -18.88 14.06 1.90
N PHE A 141 -19.03 14.55 0.67
CA PHE A 141 -19.50 15.90 0.35
C PHE A 141 -20.55 15.86 -0.76
N ASP A 142 -21.67 16.56 -0.56
CA ASP A 142 -22.79 16.69 -1.51
C ASP A 142 -22.82 18.05 -2.22
N PHE A 143 -23.70 18.18 -3.21
CA PHE A 143 -24.03 19.48 -3.79
C PHE A 143 -24.99 20.24 -2.88
N ALA A 144 -24.76 21.53 -2.65
CA ALA A 144 -25.62 22.36 -1.79
C ALA A 144 -27.08 22.45 -2.31
N THR A 145 -27.28 22.25 -3.60
CA THR A 145 -28.60 22.15 -4.27
C THR A 145 -28.42 21.36 -5.57
N PRO A 146 -29.44 20.61 -6.05
CA PRO A 146 -29.36 19.93 -7.34
C PRO A 146 -29.03 20.92 -8.47
N GLY A 147 -27.85 20.80 -9.09
CA GLY A 147 -27.37 21.69 -10.15
C GLY A 147 -26.51 22.89 -9.68
N ALA A 148 -26.37 23.14 -8.38
CA ALA A 148 -25.49 24.18 -7.87
C ALA A 148 -24.01 23.76 -7.86
N LEU A 149 -23.09 24.70 -8.10
CA LEU A 149 -21.66 24.41 -8.15
C LEU A 149 -20.93 24.53 -6.80
N GLN A 150 -21.64 24.83 -5.70
CA GLN A 150 -21.10 24.88 -4.34
C GLN A 150 -21.17 23.52 -3.64
N LYS A 151 -20.08 23.14 -2.97
CA LYS A 151 -20.00 21.91 -2.16
C LYS A 151 -20.53 22.17 -0.75
N LYS A 152 -21.35 21.26 -0.24
CA LYS A 152 -21.72 21.15 1.17
C LYS A 152 -21.19 19.81 1.67
N GLN A 153 -20.74 19.73 2.91
CA GLN A 153 -20.47 18.42 3.51
C GLN A 153 -21.73 17.56 3.43
N ALA A 154 -21.58 16.27 3.09
CA ALA A 154 -22.71 15.36 3.09
C ALA A 154 -23.25 15.32 4.52
N ASP A 155 -24.58 15.36 4.64
CA ASP A 155 -25.24 15.27 5.95
C ASP A 155 -25.26 13.81 6.45
N ASP A 156 -24.51 12.89 5.81
CA ASP A 156 -24.41 11.49 6.19
C ASP A 156 -23.84 11.34 7.61
N THR A 157 -24.43 10.41 8.34
CA THR A 157 -24.10 10.13 9.73
C THR A 157 -23.75 8.67 9.93
N PHE A 158 -23.08 8.37 11.04
CA PHE A 158 -22.93 7.00 11.53
C PHE A 158 -23.69 6.84 12.84
N GLY A 159 -24.12 5.62 13.15
CA GLY A 159 -24.80 5.32 14.40
C GLY A 159 -24.29 4.02 15.02
N ILE A 160 -24.63 3.82 16.29
CA ILE A 160 -24.19 2.65 17.05
C ILE A 160 -25.42 1.83 17.45
N VAL A 161 -25.36 0.51 17.26
CA VAL A 161 -26.33 -0.42 17.84
C VAL A 161 -25.66 -1.19 18.96
N THR A 162 -26.11 -1.02 20.20
CA THR A 162 -25.51 -1.63 21.40
C THR A 162 -26.51 -2.48 22.19
N THR A 163 -26.05 -3.03 23.31
CA THR A 163 -26.78 -3.96 24.19
C THR A 163 -27.77 -3.22 25.10
N GLY A 164 -27.37 -2.93 26.34
CA GLY A 164 -28.22 -2.39 27.39
C GLY A 164 -28.58 -0.91 27.21
N SER A 165 -29.71 -0.49 27.78
CA SER A 165 -30.20 0.89 27.71
C SER A 165 -29.25 1.92 28.37
N ALA A 166 -28.51 1.51 29.39
CA ALA A 166 -27.54 2.37 30.10
C ALA A 166 -26.41 2.89 29.18
N TRP A 167 -26.07 2.15 28.12
CA TRP A 167 -25.01 2.55 27.18
C TRP A 167 -25.41 3.66 26.22
N LYS A 168 -26.72 3.93 26.06
CA LYS A 168 -27.20 4.91 25.08
C LYS A 168 -26.62 6.30 25.35
N ASP A 169 -26.79 6.79 26.57
CA ASP A 169 -26.34 8.14 26.94
C ASP A 169 -24.81 8.21 27.05
N GLU A 170 -24.19 7.16 27.60
CA GLU A 170 -22.73 7.07 27.77
C GLU A 170 -21.99 7.08 26.42
N LEU A 171 -22.40 6.24 25.45
CA LEU A 171 -21.77 6.18 24.14
C LEU A 171 -22.04 7.45 23.32
N ASN A 172 -23.23 8.06 23.46
CA ASN A 172 -23.50 9.33 22.82
C ASN A 172 -22.56 10.43 23.32
N LYS A 173 -22.31 10.49 24.63
CA LYS A 173 -21.36 11.42 25.24
C LYS A 173 -19.93 11.12 24.80
N ALA A 174 -19.49 9.87 24.90
CA ALA A 174 -18.13 9.45 24.54
C ALA A 174 -17.79 9.75 23.07
N VAL A 175 -18.72 9.49 22.14
CA VAL A 175 -18.53 9.85 20.72
C VAL A 175 -18.47 11.36 20.55
N THR A 176 -19.32 12.12 21.24
CA THR A 176 -19.30 13.59 21.16
C THR A 176 -17.96 14.16 21.65
N ASP A 177 -17.48 13.68 22.79
CA ASP A 177 -16.19 14.08 23.38
C ASP A 177 -15.03 13.74 22.44
N MET A 178 -15.07 12.58 21.76
CA MET A 178 -14.06 12.18 20.77
C MET A 178 -14.09 13.03 19.49
N LEU A 179 -15.25 13.51 19.06
CA LEU A 179 -15.42 14.22 17.79
C LEU A 179 -15.20 15.74 17.86
N VAL A 180 -15.58 16.35 18.98
CA VAL A 180 -15.63 17.82 19.10
C VAL A 180 -14.85 18.33 20.32
N GLY A 181 -14.52 17.46 21.27
CA GLY A 181 -13.92 17.84 22.55
C GLY A 181 -14.96 18.07 23.65
N SER A 182 -14.54 17.94 24.90
CA SER A 182 -15.42 17.97 26.07
C SER A 182 -16.16 19.31 26.20
N GLY A 183 -17.49 19.28 26.32
CA GLY A 183 -18.32 20.46 26.59
C GLY A 183 -18.73 21.27 25.36
N LEU A 184 -18.50 20.76 24.15
CA LEU A 184 -18.91 21.39 22.89
C LEU A 184 -20.14 20.68 22.28
N PRO A 185 -20.98 21.38 21.47
CA PRO A 185 -22.20 20.80 20.92
C PRO A 185 -21.93 19.64 19.96
N SER A 186 -22.85 18.67 19.90
CA SER A 186 -22.70 17.41 19.17
C SER A 186 -22.37 17.61 17.69
N SER A 187 -21.37 16.86 17.20
CA SER A 187 -21.04 16.76 15.78
C SER A 187 -22.26 16.34 14.96
N GLY A 188 -22.55 17.05 13.86
CA GLY A 188 -23.61 16.68 12.91
C GLY A 188 -23.33 15.38 12.13
N ARG A 189 -22.25 14.65 12.44
CA ARG A 189 -21.85 13.39 11.78
C ARG A 189 -22.25 12.13 12.56
N PHE A 190 -22.83 12.26 13.75
CA PHE A 190 -23.23 11.13 14.57
C PHE A 190 -24.74 11.12 14.79
N ALA A 191 -25.39 10.04 14.36
CA ALA A 191 -26.84 9.86 14.41
C ALA A 191 -27.36 9.52 15.81
N GLY A 192 -26.49 9.00 16.67
CA GLY A 192 -26.82 8.51 17.99
C GLY A 192 -26.64 7.00 18.14
N THR A 193 -27.01 6.54 19.33
CA THR A 193 -26.92 5.14 19.75
C THR A 193 -28.32 4.58 19.96
N GLU A 194 -28.59 3.38 19.45
CA GLU A 194 -29.79 2.62 19.76
C GLU A 194 -29.46 1.28 20.40
N THR A 195 -30.41 0.77 21.19
CA THR A 195 -30.18 -0.39 22.05
C THR A 195 -31.09 -1.54 21.67
N THR A 196 -30.57 -2.76 21.79
CA THR A 196 -31.36 -3.99 21.67
C THR A 196 -32.27 -4.21 22.89
N GLY A 197 -31.91 -3.60 24.02
CA GLY A 197 -32.60 -3.76 25.30
C GLY A 197 -32.28 -5.08 25.99
N LEU A 198 -31.26 -5.79 25.53
CA LEU A 198 -30.68 -6.97 26.18
C LEU A 198 -29.34 -6.58 26.80
N THR A 199 -29.02 -7.07 27.97
CA THR A 199 -27.65 -6.99 28.52
C THR A 199 -26.69 -7.87 27.72
N ALA A 200 -25.38 -7.67 27.86
CA ALA A 200 -24.38 -8.51 27.17
C ALA A 200 -24.50 -9.99 27.56
N VAL A 201 -24.88 -10.29 28.81
CA VAL A 201 -25.14 -11.67 29.28
C VAL A 201 -26.42 -12.24 28.64
N GLU A 202 -27.49 -11.46 28.57
CA GLU A 202 -28.74 -11.87 27.94
C GLU A 202 -28.59 -12.10 26.44
N LEU A 203 -27.69 -11.37 25.77
CA LEU A 203 -27.39 -11.54 24.36
C LEU A 203 -26.94 -12.97 24.03
N HIS A 204 -26.23 -13.63 24.94
CA HIS A 204 -25.69 -14.98 24.75
C HIS A 204 -26.55 -16.09 25.36
N THR A 205 -27.39 -15.77 26.35
CA THR A 205 -28.28 -16.74 27.01
C THR A 205 -29.68 -16.79 26.40
N THR A 206 -30.08 -15.76 25.66
CA THR A 206 -31.37 -15.69 24.98
C THR A 206 -31.37 -16.48 23.66
N ALA A 207 -32.50 -17.09 23.32
CA ALA A 207 -32.65 -17.85 22.07
C ALA A 207 -32.22 -17.01 20.82
N PRO A 208 -31.41 -17.55 19.89
CA PRO A 208 -30.83 -16.80 18.78
C PRO A 208 -31.84 -16.05 17.91
N GLY A 209 -33.01 -16.63 17.65
CA GLY A 209 -34.07 -15.98 16.88
C GLY A 209 -34.63 -14.72 17.55
N LYS A 210 -34.68 -14.69 18.89
CA LYS A 210 -35.14 -13.51 19.66
C LYS A 210 -34.05 -12.43 19.70
N VAL A 211 -32.79 -12.81 19.82
CA VAL A 211 -31.64 -11.89 19.73
C VAL A 211 -31.60 -11.22 18.35
N ARG A 212 -31.70 -12.02 17.27
CA ARG A 212 -31.75 -11.54 15.88
C ARG A 212 -32.87 -10.51 15.66
N LYS A 213 -34.07 -10.81 16.16
CA LYS A 213 -35.22 -9.88 16.09
C LYS A 213 -34.94 -8.55 16.81
N LYS A 214 -34.36 -8.60 18.01
CA LYS A 214 -34.04 -7.40 18.80
C LYS A 214 -32.99 -6.52 18.11
N ILE A 215 -32.00 -7.12 17.45
CA ILE A 215 -30.99 -6.41 16.66
C ILE A 215 -31.64 -5.71 15.47
N ILE A 216 -32.48 -6.42 14.70
CA ILE A 216 -33.21 -5.84 13.56
C ILE A 216 -34.04 -4.63 14.00
N GLU A 217 -34.81 -4.77 15.10
CA GLU A 217 -35.64 -3.68 15.64
C GLU A 217 -34.79 -2.47 16.10
N ALA A 218 -33.64 -2.71 16.73
CA ALA A 218 -32.73 -1.64 17.15
C ALA A 218 -32.09 -0.91 15.96
N THR A 219 -31.66 -1.65 14.94
CA THR A 219 -31.14 -1.08 13.69
C THR A 219 -32.22 -0.25 12.98
N GLN A 220 -33.46 -0.72 12.91
CA GLN A 220 -34.55 0.05 12.31
C GLN A 220 -34.79 1.36 13.06
N ARG A 221 -34.84 1.33 14.41
CA ARG A 221 -34.97 2.56 15.21
C ARG A 221 -33.85 3.54 14.92
N LEU A 222 -32.61 3.07 14.83
CA LEU A 222 -31.45 3.93 14.55
C LEU A 222 -31.58 4.64 13.21
N LEU A 223 -31.97 3.90 12.17
CA LEU A 223 -32.04 4.40 10.81
C LEU A 223 -33.25 5.32 10.57
N LEU A 224 -34.39 5.05 11.22
CA LEU A 224 -35.64 5.78 11.03
C LEU A 224 -35.75 7.03 11.91
N ASN A 225 -35.11 7.05 13.09
CA ASN A 225 -35.17 8.17 14.02
C ASN A 225 -34.03 9.19 13.84
N ALA A 226 -33.04 8.89 12.99
CA ALA A 226 -31.91 9.77 12.77
C ALA A 226 -32.32 11.06 12.04
N PRO A 227 -31.79 12.22 12.43
CA PRO A 227 -32.09 13.50 11.78
C PRO A 227 -31.52 13.59 10.36
N SER A 228 -30.49 12.79 10.08
CA SER A 228 -29.84 12.69 8.76
C SER A 228 -29.60 11.22 8.38
N PRO A 229 -29.38 10.89 7.10
CA PRO A 229 -29.19 9.52 6.65
C PRO A 229 -28.01 8.83 7.33
N VAL A 230 -28.22 7.60 7.83
CA VAL A 230 -27.16 6.81 8.46
C VAL A 230 -26.50 5.90 7.42
N ARG A 231 -25.21 6.10 7.17
CA ARG A 231 -24.43 5.34 6.17
C ARG A 231 -23.45 4.34 6.75
N ALA A 232 -23.17 4.41 8.04
CA ALA A 232 -22.40 3.40 8.77
C ALA A 232 -23.08 3.03 10.09
N VAL A 233 -23.11 1.74 10.42
CA VAL A 233 -23.65 1.21 11.68
C VAL A 233 -22.56 0.40 12.38
N CYS A 234 -22.19 0.83 13.59
CA CYS A 234 -21.26 0.11 14.43
C CYS A 234 -21.97 -0.94 15.30
N LEU A 235 -21.35 -2.10 15.44
CA LEU A 235 -21.72 -3.09 16.45
C LEU A 235 -21.12 -2.70 17.80
N GLY A 236 -21.98 -2.18 18.67
CA GLY A 236 -21.62 -1.56 19.95
C GLY A 236 -21.34 -2.54 21.09
N CYS A 237 -20.90 -3.76 20.79
CA CYS A 237 -20.52 -4.77 21.78
C CYS A 237 -19.66 -5.86 21.15
N ALA A 238 -18.59 -6.27 21.83
CA ALA A 238 -17.76 -7.40 21.41
C ALA A 238 -18.55 -8.72 21.26
N GLY A 239 -19.62 -8.90 22.06
CA GLY A 239 -20.51 -10.06 22.00
C GLY A 239 -21.47 -10.07 20.80
N MET A 240 -21.55 -8.94 20.07
CA MET A 240 -22.33 -8.85 18.82
C MET A 240 -21.50 -9.16 17.58
N ALA A 241 -20.20 -9.41 17.74
CA ALA A 241 -19.32 -9.71 16.62
C ALA A 241 -19.75 -11.01 15.91
N GLY A 242 -19.78 -11.00 14.56
CA GLY A 242 -20.35 -12.08 13.76
C GLY A 242 -21.89 -12.06 13.61
N MET A 243 -22.58 -11.00 14.05
CA MET A 243 -24.03 -10.82 13.88
C MET A 243 -24.39 -9.80 12.77
N GLU A 244 -23.51 -9.60 11.79
CA GLU A 244 -23.64 -8.58 10.74
C GLU A 244 -24.89 -8.81 9.87
N GLU A 245 -25.28 -10.07 9.66
CA GLU A 245 -26.48 -10.41 8.88
C GLU A 245 -27.76 -9.84 9.49
N ALA A 246 -27.87 -9.82 10.83
CA ALA A 246 -29.05 -9.28 11.51
C ALA A 246 -29.15 -7.76 11.33
N VAL A 247 -28.02 -7.05 11.43
CA VAL A 247 -27.96 -5.61 11.16
C VAL A 247 -28.23 -5.33 9.68
N ARG A 248 -27.67 -6.12 8.77
CA ARG A 248 -27.91 -6.00 7.32
C ARG A 248 -29.39 -6.12 6.99
N GLU A 249 -30.08 -7.09 7.59
CA GLU A 249 -31.52 -7.25 7.43
C GLU A 249 -32.29 -6.04 7.97
N GLY A 250 -31.91 -5.52 9.15
CA GLY A 250 -32.47 -4.28 9.69
C GLY A 250 -32.30 -3.09 8.74
N CYS A 251 -31.12 -2.94 8.12
CA CYS A 251 -30.87 -1.90 7.12
C CYS A 251 -31.76 -2.03 5.89
N ILE A 252 -31.89 -3.24 5.36
CA ILE A 252 -32.73 -3.53 4.17
C ILE A 252 -34.21 -3.28 4.48
N GLN A 253 -34.68 -3.65 5.66
CA GLN A 253 -36.07 -3.41 6.05
C GLN A 253 -36.37 -1.92 6.28
N ALA A 254 -35.42 -1.13 6.80
CA ALA A 254 -35.62 0.30 7.06
C ALA A 254 -35.48 1.18 5.82
N TYR A 255 -34.44 0.97 5.01
CA TYR A 255 -34.10 1.82 3.86
C TYR A 255 -34.43 1.18 2.50
N GLY A 256 -34.96 -0.04 2.49
CA GLY A 256 -35.18 -0.82 1.27
C GLY A 256 -33.92 -1.54 0.79
N ALA A 257 -34.07 -2.46 -0.17
CA ALA A 257 -32.98 -3.33 -0.64
C ALA A 257 -31.76 -2.57 -1.17
N THR A 258 -31.98 -1.51 -1.96
CA THR A 258 -30.91 -0.73 -2.57
C THR A 258 -30.15 0.11 -1.54
N GLU A 259 -30.83 0.99 -0.80
CA GLU A 259 -30.17 1.89 0.14
C GLU A 259 -29.71 1.17 1.41
N GLY A 260 -30.43 0.15 1.88
CA GLY A 260 -30.03 -0.69 3.00
C GLY A 260 -28.79 -1.55 2.72
N SER A 261 -28.58 -1.97 1.46
CA SER A 261 -27.33 -2.65 1.06
C SER A 261 -26.10 -1.72 1.07
N ARG A 262 -26.30 -0.40 0.95
CA ARG A 262 -25.22 0.60 0.94
C ARG A 262 -24.72 0.97 2.33
N VAL A 263 -25.49 0.69 3.38
CA VAL A 263 -25.07 0.93 4.77
C VAL A 263 -23.86 0.05 5.09
N ARG A 264 -22.78 0.63 5.57
CA ARG A 264 -21.59 -0.12 5.99
C ARG A 264 -21.75 -0.60 7.42
N ILE A 265 -21.45 -1.87 7.68
CA ILE A 265 -21.50 -2.46 9.02
C ILE A 265 -20.08 -2.56 9.51
N VAL A 266 -19.81 -1.99 10.68
CA VAL A 266 -18.48 -1.94 11.28
C VAL A 266 -18.47 -2.83 12.52
N ASP A 267 -17.67 -3.90 12.45
CA ASP A 267 -17.34 -4.73 13.61
C ASP A 267 -16.10 -4.15 14.30
N GLY A 268 -16.25 -3.77 15.57
CA GLY A 268 -15.19 -3.14 16.32
C GLY A 268 -14.00 -4.04 16.64
N VAL A 269 -14.21 -5.35 16.76
CA VAL A 269 -13.14 -6.32 17.00
C VAL A 269 -12.31 -6.46 15.74
N VAL A 270 -12.97 -6.61 14.57
CA VAL A 270 -12.29 -6.70 13.27
C VAL A 270 -11.56 -5.39 12.94
N ALA A 271 -12.21 -4.24 13.16
CA ALA A 271 -11.58 -2.94 12.93
C ALA A 271 -10.37 -2.71 13.85
N GLY A 272 -10.50 -3.02 15.14
CA GLY A 272 -9.42 -2.86 16.11
C GLY A 272 -8.24 -3.80 15.85
N ALA A 273 -8.52 -5.08 15.57
CA ALA A 273 -7.49 -6.05 15.23
C ALA A 273 -6.80 -5.70 13.90
N GLY A 274 -7.57 -5.34 12.86
CA GLY A 274 -7.01 -4.93 11.58
C GLY A 274 -6.12 -3.69 11.68
N ASN A 275 -6.52 -2.70 12.49
CA ASN A 275 -5.69 -1.52 12.76
C ASN A 275 -4.39 -1.88 13.48
N LEU A 276 -4.43 -2.73 14.52
CA LEU A 276 -3.23 -3.14 15.25
C LEU A 276 -2.32 -4.01 14.41
N VAL A 277 -2.86 -4.98 13.68
CA VAL A 277 -2.08 -5.80 12.75
C VAL A 277 -1.41 -4.91 11.71
N THR A 278 -2.13 -3.94 11.14
CA THR A 278 -1.55 -2.99 10.19
C THR A 278 -0.46 -2.12 10.83
N ALA A 279 -0.67 -1.69 12.07
CA ALA A 279 0.31 -0.90 12.80
C ALA A 279 1.59 -1.72 13.05
N CYS A 280 1.44 -2.95 13.55
CA CYS A 280 2.54 -3.87 13.80
C CYS A 280 3.25 -4.34 12.51
N LYS A 281 2.50 -4.57 11.42
CA LYS A 281 3.04 -5.17 10.19
C LYS A 281 3.64 -4.20 9.19
N ALA A 282 3.24 -2.93 9.21
CA ALA A 282 3.83 -1.98 8.28
C ALA A 282 5.29 -1.82 8.64
N GLY A 283 6.14 -2.31 7.76
CA GLY A 283 7.56 -2.34 8.00
C GLY A 283 8.24 -1.14 7.38
N GLU A 284 9.44 -0.88 7.88
CA GLU A 284 10.25 0.19 7.34
C GLU A 284 10.80 -0.21 5.97
N ILE A 285 11.02 0.79 5.11
CA ILE A 285 11.54 0.59 3.76
C ILE A 285 12.83 1.38 3.61
N ILE A 286 13.91 0.68 3.28
CA ILE A 286 15.20 1.30 3.00
C ILE A 286 15.28 1.64 1.53
N THR A 287 15.52 2.92 1.23
CA THR A 287 15.67 3.41 -0.14
C THR A 287 17.13 3.46 -0.54
N ILE A 288 17.52 2.70 -1.56
CA ILE A 288 18.88 2.70 -2.11
C ILE A 288 18.89 3.48 -3.42
N GLN A 289 19.75 4.50 -3.50
CA GLN A 289 19.87 5.37 -4.66
C GLN A 289 21.21 5.12 -5.34
N ALA A 290 21.19 4.62 -6.58
CA ALA A 290 22.41 4.22 -7.29
C ALA A 290 22.66 5.09 -8.54
N GLY A 291 23.82 5.76 -8.53
CA GLY A 291 24.34 6.57 -9.63
C GLY A 291 23.60 7.89 -9.84
N GLN A 292 24.08 8.67 -10.82
CA GLN A 292 23.60 10.02 -11.11
C GLN A 292 22.07 10.13 -11.20
N CYS A 293 21.43 9.25 -11.95
CA CYS A 293 19.98 9.27 -12.16
C CYS A 293 19.21 8.90 -10.88
N GLY A 294 19.61 7.82 -10.20
CA GLY A 294 18.98 7.36 -8.96
C GLY A 294 19.03 8.43 -7.86
N ASN A 295 20.20 9.02 -7.64
CA ASN A 295 20.39 10.09 -6.65
C ASN A 295 19.61 11.37 -7.01
N SER A 296 19.52 11.74 -8.29
CA SER A 296 18.78 12.93 -8.72
C SER A 296 17.26 12.79 -8.55
N VAL A 297 16.72 11.61 -8.88
CA VAL A 297 15.29 11.29 -8.66
C VAL A 297 15.01 11.16 -7.16
N GLY A 298 15.87 10.44 -6.45
CA GLY A 298 15.75 10.21 -5.02
C GLY A 298 15.77 11.49 -4.19
N SER A 299 16.63 12.46 -4.54
CA SER A 299 16.63 13.78 -3.91
C SER A 299 15.27 14.49 -4.07
N GLN A 300 14.65 14.44 -5.26
CA GLN A 300 13.33 15.04 -5.49
C GLN A 300 12.21 14.27 -4.78
N PHE A 301 12.34 12.95 -4.66
CA PHE A 301 11.39 12.11 -3.92
C PHE A 301 11.36 12.46 -2.42
N TRP A 302 12.53 12.57 -1.78
CA TRP A 302 12.60 12.93 -0.37
C TRP A 302 12.11 14.34 -0.08
N GLN A 303 12.40 15.30 -0.97
CA GLN A 303 11.85 16.66 -0.86
C GLN A 303 10.31 16.66 -0.86
N GLN A 304 9.72 15.89 -1.77
CA GLN A 304 8.27 15.74 -1.85
C GLN A 304 7.70 15.08 -0.58
N LEU A 305 8.35 14.03 -0.05
CA LEU A 305 7.93 13.38 1.18
C LEU A 305 8.01 14.33 2.38
N CYS A 306 9.10 15.07 2.55
CA CYS A 306 9.22 16.05 3.64
C CYS A 306 8.06 17.04 3.62
N GLN A 307 7.74 17.59 2.44
CA GLN A 307 6.59 18.49 2.28
C GLN A 307 5.25 17.83 2.57
N GLU A 308 5.06 16.58 2.13
CA GLU A 308 3.83 15.82 2.40
C GLU A 308 3.65 15.44 3.86
N HIS A 309 4.74 15.35 4.64
CA HIS A 309 4.71 14.97 6.06
C HIS A 309 4.90 16.15 7.02
N GLY A 310 5.02 17.39 6.49
CA GLY A 310 5.23 18.58 7.31
C GLY A 310 6.59 18.61 7.99
N ILE A 311 7.61 18.05 7.34
CA ILE A 311 9.00 18.04 7.79
C ILE A 311 9.75 19.14 7.03
N ASN A 312 10.46 19.99 7.77
CA ASN A 312 11.21 21.10 7.20
C ASN A 312 12.55 20.65 6.58
N GLN A 313 13.29 21.60 6.00
CA GLN A 313 14.54 21.33 5.29
C GLN A 313 15.69 20.85 6.18
N ASP A 314 15.57 21.05 7.50
CA ASP A 314 16.52 20.58 8.51
C ASP A 314 16.12 19.22 9.11
N GLY A 315 15.00 18.64 8.67
CA GLY A 315 14.49 17.37 9.15
C GLY A 315 13.64 17.47 10.41
N ASN A 316 13.27 18.69 10.84
CA ASN A 316 12.42 18.88 12.01
C ASN A 316 10.95 18.93 11.61
N LEU A 317 10.08 18.36 12.44
CA LEU A 317 8.64 18.41 12.29
C LEU A 317 8.12 19.82 12.55
N GLU A 318 7.26 20.32 11.67
CA GLU A 318 6.57 21.59 11.85
C GLU A 318 5.43 21.46 12.86
N ASP A 319 5.18 22.52 13.64
CA ASP A 319 4.19 22.51 14.75
C ASP A 319 2.79 22.04 14.29
N PHE A 320 2.37 22.47 13.09
CA PHE A 320 1.08 22.12 12.50
C PHE A 320 0.95 20.65 12.08
N ALA A 321 2.05 19.90 12.04
CA ALA A 321 2.12 18.49 11.62
C ALA A 321 2.17 17.50 12.80
N THR A 322 2.15 17.99 14.04
CA THR A 322 2.22 17.19 15.27
C THR A 322 1.01 16.27 15.45
N GLU A 323 -0.18 16.69 15.00
CA GLU A 323 -1.44 15.91 15.10
C GLU A 323 -1.77 15.13 13.81
N GLY A 324 -0.78 14.96 12.95
CA GLY A 324 -0.91 14.28 11.66
C GLY A 324 -1.27 12.80 11.77
N GLY A 325 -2.40 12.39 11.20
CA GLY A 325 -2.77 10.97 11.04
C GLY A 325 -1.97 10.20 9.98
N ASP A 326 -0.77 10.68 9.66
CA ASP A 326 0.15 10.12 8.66
C ASP A 326 1.29 9.33 9.32
N ARG A 327 1.74 8.28 8.64
CA ARG A 327 2.79 7.37 9.07
C ARG A 327 4.14 7.79 8.49
N LYS A 328 5.00 8.30 9.36
CA LYS A 328 6.35 8.78 9.01
C LYS A 328 7.39 7.67 9.17
N ASP A 329 7.16 6.77 10.11
CA ASP A 329 8.01 5.62 10.51
C ASP A 329 8.41 4.70 9.34
N VAL A 330 7.55 4.55 8.33
CA VAL A 330 7.81 3.70 7.15
C VAL A 330 9.07 4.14 6.39
N PHE A 331 9.25 5.45 6.19
CA PHE A 331 10.34 6.00 5.37
C PHE A 331 11.36 6.82 6.17
N PHE A 332 11.00 7.27 7.37
CA PHE A 332 11.84 8.09 8.22
C PHE A 332 12.14 7.37 9.53
N TYR A 333 13.41 7.41 9.92
CA TYR A 333 13.87 7.15 11.27
C TYR A 333 13.68 8.41 12.13
N GLN A 334 13.12 8.27 13.32
CA GLN A 334 12.98 9.37 14.26
C GLN A 334 14.18 9.38 15.22
N SER A 335 15.06 10.39 15.13
CA SER A 335 16.24 10.48 15.99
C SER A 335 15.95 11.09 17.36
N ASP A 336 15.03 12.06 17.38
CA ASP A 336 14.57 12.80 18.57
C ASP A 336 13.07 13.10 18.43
N ASP A 337 12.43 13.68 19.47
CA ASP A 337 10.99 13.97 19.48
C ASP A 337 10.48 14.73 18.25
N THR A 338 11.33 15.53 17.60
CA THR A 338 10.95 16.34 16.42
C THR A 338 11.75 16.04 15.16
N ARG A 339 12.83 15.24 15.23
CA ARG A 339 13.77 15.09 14.12
C ARG A 339 13.59 13.77 13.37
N TYR A 340 13.36 13.87 12.07
CA TYR A 340 13.12 12.78 11.14
C TYR A 340 14.21 12.72 10.08
N ILE A 341 14.82 11.54 9.94
CA ILE A 341 15.94 11.24 9.04
C ILE A 341 15.46 10.21 8.01
N PRO A 342 15.59 10.44 6.70
CA PRO A 342 15.24 9.44 5.69
C PRO A 342 16.05 8.14 5.85
N ARG A 343 15.36 7.00 5.74
CA ARG A 343 15.98 5.67 5.60
C ARG A 343 16.50 5.50 4.17
N ALA A 344 17.52 6.29 3.84
CA ALA A 344 18.06 6.40 2.49
C ALA A 344 19.57 6.16 2.47
N ILE A 345 20.03 5.34 1.53
CA ILE A 345 21.43 5.08 1.24
C ILE A 345 21.73 5.61 -0.16
N LEU A 346 22.73 6.49 -0.26
CA LEU A 346 23.08 7.20 -1.50
C LEU A 346 24.45 6.72 -1.98
N LEU A 347 24.46 6.09 -3.14
CA LEU A 347 25.63 5.42 -3.71
C LEU A 347 25.97 6.06 -5.05
N ASP A 348 27.20 6.55 -5.19
CA ASP A 348 27.73 6.93 -6.49
C ASP A 348 29.24 6.70 -6.56
N LEU A 349 29.70 6.27 -7.74
CA LEU A 349 31.13 6.16 -8.02
C LEU A 349 31.74 7.52 -8.39
N GLU A 350 30.89 8.52 -8.64
CA GLU A 350 31.29 9.89 -8.97
C GLU A 350 30.75 10.90 -7.94
N PRO A 351 31.56 11.87 -7.48
CA PRO A 351 31.18 12.78 -6.40
C PRO A 351 30.16 13.86 -6.81
N ARG A 352 29.95 14.10 -8.11
CA ARG A 352 29.27 15.31 -8.61
C ARG A 352 27.86 15.48 -8.06
N VAL A 353 27.04 14.44 -8.09
CA VAL A 353 25.64 14.53 -7.64
C VAL A 353 25.55 14.54 -6.12
N LEU A 354 26.31 13.67 -5.45
CA LEU A 354 26.31 13.55 -3.99
C LEU A 354 26.80 14.85 -3.33
N ASN A 355 27.85 15.49 -3.86
CA ASN A 355 28.29 16.80 -3.40
C ASN A 355 27.20 17.87 -3.59
N GLY A 356 26.41 17.77 -4.68
CA GLY A 356 25.27 18.65 -4.91
C GLY A 356 24.16 18.48 -3.86
N ILE A 357 23.91 17.24 -3.41
CA ILE A 357 22.96 16.95 -2.33
C ILE A 357 23.49 17.46 -0.98
N GLN A 358 24.78 17.25 -0.69
CA GLN A 358 25.43 17.70 0.55
C GLN A 358 25.55 19.23 0.68
N THR A 359 25.48 19.96 -0.44
CA THR A 359 25.46 21.43 -0.47
C THR A 359 24.07 22.01 -0.69
N GLY A 360 23.07 21.16 -0.94
CA GLY A 360 21.69 21.55 -1.22
C GLY A 360 20.90 22.00 0.01
N PRO A 361 19.68 22.50 -0.19
CA PRO A 361 18.82 22.99 0.90
C PRO A 361 18.44 21.90 1.91
N TYR A 362 18.23 20.66 1.44
CA TYR A 362 17.87 19.52 2.27
C TYR A 362 19.09 18.71 2.75
N LYS A 363 20.30 19.29 2.78
CA LYS A 363 21.51 18.54 3.18
C LYS A 363 21.43 17.95 4.60
N ASN A 364 20.69 18.61 5.49
CA ASN A 364 20.66 18.30 6.92
C ASN A 364 19.68 17.16 7.27
N ILE A 365 18.83 16.74 6.31
CA ILE A 365 17.87 15.65 6.56
C ILE A 365 18.54 14.28 6.51
N TYR A 366 19.56 14.10 5.66
CA TYR A 366 20.19 12.80 5.43
C TYR A 366 21.19 12.44 6.53
N ASN A 367 21.31 11.15 6.84
CA ASN A 367 22.39 10.65 7.66
C ASN A 367 23.73 10.73 6.88
N PRO A 368 24.76 11.44 7.39
CA PRO A 368 26.06 11.53 6.72
C PRO A 368 26.74 10.18 6.50
N GLU A 369 26.46 9.20 7.36
CA GLU A 369 27.02 7.84 7.26
C GLU A 369 26.38 7.00 6.14
N ASN A 370 25.32 7.49 5.49
CA ASN A 370 24.63 6.78 4.41
C ASN A 370 25.07 7.26 3.02
N PHE A 371 26.13 8.06 2.94
CA PHE A 371 26.72 8.50 1.68
C PHE A 371 27.94 7.67 1.34
N PHE A 372 27.91 7.02 0.18
CA PHE A 372 29.07 6.38 -0.40
C PHE A 372 29.49 7.07 -1.68
N ILE A 373 30.72 7.57 -1.67
CA ILE A 373 31.38 8.19 -2.82
C ILE A 373 32.63 7.37 -3.12
N GLY A 374 32.73 6.83 -4.35
CA GLY A 374 33.90 6.05 -4.78
C GLY A 374 35.23 6.79 -4.60
N GLN A 375 36.19 6.18 -3.87
CA GLN A 375 37.44 6.84 -3.45
C GLN A 375 38.43 7.12 -4.59
N GLN A 376 38.30 6.49 -5.77
CA GLN A 376 39.33 6.52 -6.82
C GLN A 376 39.11 7.53 -7.95
N GLY A 377 38.00 8.28 -7.97
CA GLY A 377 37.70 9.20 -9.09
C GLY A 377 37.53 8.52 -10.46
N VAL A 378 37.65 7.18 -10.52
CA VAL A 378 37.37 6.34 -11.67
C VAL A 378 35.89 5.97 -11.58
N GLY A 379 35.04 6.78 -12.21
CA GLY A 379 33.63 6.44 -12.39
C GLY A 379 33.47 5.21 -13.29
N ALA A 380 32.25 4.67 -13.35
CA ALA A 380 31.94 3.54 -14.24
C ALA A 380 32.02 3.89 -15.74
N GLY A 381 32.16 5.17 -16.11
CA GLY A 381 32.42 5.58 -17.49
C GLY A 381 31.35 5.14 -18.50
N ASN A 382 30.08 5.12 -18.09
CA ASN A 382 28.95 4.57 -18.86
C ASN A 382 29.11 3.09 -19.29
N ASN A 383 29.93 2.31 -18.58
CA ASN A 383 30.14 0.89 -18.83
C ASN A 383 29.62 0.04 -17.66
N TRP A 384 28.69 -0.88 -17.94
CA TRP A 384 28.12 -1.79 -16.94
C TRP A 384 29.21 -2.65 -16.26
N GLY A 385 30.14 -3.23 -17.03
CA GLY A 385 31.17 -4.13 -16.50
C GLY A 385 32.14 -3.45 -15.54
N LEU A 386 32.49 -2.18 -15.80
CA LEU A 386 33.29 -1.38 -14.86
C LEU A 386 32.50 -1.05 -13.59
N GLY A 387 31.20 -0.72 -13.72
CA GLY A 387 30.34 -0.47 -12.57
C GLY A 387 30.14 -1.71 -11.70
N TYR A 388 29.98 -2.87 -12.33
CA TYR A 388 29.85 -4.17 -11.67
C TYR A 388 31.13 -4.57 -10.94
N ALA A 389 32.28 -4.50 -11.61
CA ALA A 389 33.59 -4.78 -11.01
C ALA A 389 33.94 -3.81 -9.87
N ALA A 390 33.54 -2.54 -9.98
CA ALA A 390 33.69 -1.59 -8.89
C ALA A 390 32.88 -2.03 -7.67
N GLY A 391 31.66 -2.56 -7.86
CA GLY A 391 30.82 -3.13 -6.82
C GLY A 391 31.51 -4.23 -6.00
N GLU A 392 32.23 -5.13 -6.67
CA GLU A 392 33.00 -6.19 -6.00
C GLU A 392 34.05 -5.63 -5.03
N GLY A 393 34.74 -4.55 -5.43
CA GLY A 393 35.78 -3.93 -4.61
C GLY A 393 35.26 -3.11 -3.43
N VAL A 394 34.00 -2.67 -3.47
CA VAL A 394 33.39 -1.79 -2.45
C VAL A 394 32.23 -2.46 -1.70
N GLN A 395 32.08 -3.77 -1.89
CA GLN A 395 30.97 -4.55 -1.36
C GLN A 395 30.87 -4.44 0.17
N GLU A 396 31.99 -4.58 0.88
CA GLU A 396 32.02 -4.54 2.35
C GLU A 396 31.49 -3.19 2.86
N GLU A 397 32.01 -2.07 2.35
CA GLU A 397 31.56 -0.72 2.73
C GLU A 397 30.07 -0.50 2.43
N ILE A 398 29.59 -0.94 1.26
CA ILE A 398 28.17 -0.77 0.89
C ILE A 398 27.25 -1.60 1.78
N PHE A 399 27.60 -2.87 2.00
CA PHE A 399 26.75 -3.76 2.77
C PHE A 399 26.79 -3.46 4.27
N ASP A 400 27.90 -2.97 4.82
CA ASP A 400 27.95 -2.51 6.21
C ASP A 400 26.95 -1.36 6.46
N MET A 401 26.77 -0.44 5.50
CA MET A 401 25.74 0.59 5.61
C MET A 401 24.32 0.00 5.50
N ILE A 402 24.09 -0.93 4.58
CA ILE A 402 22.79 -1.58 4.40
C ILE A 402 22.40 -2.37 5.64
N ASP A 403 23.33 -3.15 6.20
CA ASP A 403 23.12 -3.94 7.42
C ASP A 403 22.84 -3.03 8.60
N ARG A 404 23.59 -1.93 8.76
CA ARG A 404 23.35 -0.98 9.85
C ARG A 404 21.97 -0.35 9.79
N GLU A 405 21.49 0.04 8.60
CA GLU A 405 20.14 0.57 8.43
C GLU A 405 19.06 -0.52 8.60
N ALA A 406 19.34 -1.75 8.18
CA ALA A 406 18.45 -2.90 8.37
C ALA A 406 18.33 -3.29 9.85
N ASP A 407 19.45 -3.32 10.57
CA ASP A 407 19.53 -3.57 12.02
C ASP A 407 18.90 -2.41 12.83
N GLY A 408 18.93 -1.19 12.29
CA GLY A 408 18.23 -0.02 12.83
C GLY A 408 16.74 0.06 12.49
N SER A 409 16.17 -0.99 11.92
CA SER A 409 14.73 -1.09 11.60
C SER A 409 14.07 -2.14 12.50
N ASP A 410 12.94 -1.81 13.12
CA ASP A 410 12.21 -2.70 14.04
C ASP A 410 11.62 -3.90 13.28
N SER A 411 11.14 -3.63 12.05
CA SER A 411 10.53 -4.61 11.17
C SER A 411 10.72 -4.23 9.70
N LEU A 412 11.95 -4.35 9.19
CA LEU A 412 12.25 -4.11 7.78
C LEU A 412 11.31 -4.89 6.84
N GLU A 413 10.51 -4.20 6.02
CA GLU A 413 9.63 -4.82 5.03
C GLU A 413 10.40 -5.16 3.75
N GLY A 414 11.24 -4.23 3.30
CA GLY A 414 11.95 -4.40 2.05
C GLY A 414 12.77 -3.19 1.64
N PHE A 415 13.22 -3.22 0.39
CA PHE A 415 14.11 -2.25 -0.20
C PHE A 415 13.50 -1.63 -1.46
N MET A 416 13.74 -0.34 -1.62
CA MET A 416 13.43 0.40 -2.84
C MET A 416 14.71 0.83 -3.55
N LEU A 417 15.03 0.22 -4.69
CA LEU A 417 16.20 0.58 -5.50
C LEU A 417 15.82 1.61 -6.59
N LEU A 418 16.40 2.81 -6.53
CA LEU A 418 16.28 3.83 -7.56
C LEU A 418 17.55 3.84 -8.40
N HIS A 419 17.42 3.55 -9.69
CA HIS A 419 18.57 3.48 -10.58
C HIS A 419 18.18 3.70 -12.05
N SER A 420 19.18 3.88 -12.91
CA SER A 420 19.00 3.84 -14.37
C SER A 420 19.64 2.59 -14.95
N ILE A 421 18.96 1.93 -15.89
CA ILE A 421 19.47 0.75 -16.58
C ILE A 421 20.50 1.09 -17.68
N ALA A 422 20.64 2.36 -18.02
CA ALA A 422 21.44 2.82 -19.16
C ALA A 422 22.84 3.35 -18.78
N GLY A 423 23.00 3.86 -17.56
CA GLY A 423 24.25 4.44 -17.07
C GLY A 423 25.30 3.38 -16.74
N GLY A 424 26.51 3.78 -16.30
CA GLY A 424 27.52 2.83 -15.83
C GLY A 424 27.27 2.38 -14.39
N THR A 425 27.18 3.34 -13.46
CA THR A 425 26.96 3.07 -12.02
C THR A 425 25.58 2.48 -11.77
N GLY A 426 24.51 3.15 -12.22
CA GLY A 426 23.15 2.70 -11.96
C GLY A 426 22.83 1.33 -12.58
N SER A 427 23.46 0.96 -13.69
CA SER A 427 23.25 -0.36 -14.31
C SER A 427 24.19 -1.40 -13.70
N GLY A 428 25.51 -1.17 -13.69
CA GLY A 428 26.52 -2.12 -13.23
C GLY A 428 26.51 -2.32 -11.72
N LEU A 429 26.78 -1.25 -10.95
CA LEU A 429 26.73 -1.31 -9.48
C LEU A 429 25.34 -1.66 -8.98
N GLY A 430 24.29 -1.12 -9.64
CA GLY A 430 22.91 -1.47 -9.32
C GLY A 430 22.59 -2.96 -9.51
N SER A 431 23.10 -3.59 -10.58
CA SER A 431 22.95 -5.04 -10.82
C SER A 431 23.66 -5.85 -9.75
N PHE A 432 24.91 -5.49 -9.43
CA PHE A 432 25.70 -6.13 -8.39
C PHE A 432 24.99 -6.09 -7.02
N ILE A 433 24.50 -4.91 -6.62
CA ILE A 433 23.78 -4.75 -5.36
C ILE A 433 22.51 -5.60 -5.35
N LEU A 434 21.77 -5.64 -6.45
CA LEU A 434 20.51 -6.37 -6.55
C LEU A 434 20.72 -7.88 -6.32
N GLU A 435 21.72 -8.49 -6.97
CA GLU A 435 22.08 -9.90 -6.77
C GLU A 435 22.46 -10.19 -5.31
N ARG A 436 23.38 -9.39 -4.75
CA ARG A 436 23.87 -9.62 -3.39
C ARG A 436 22.81 -9.36 -2.33
N MET A 437 21.86 -8.46 -2.58
CA MET A 437 20.73 -8.23 -1.69
C MET A 437 19.75 -9.39 -1.71
N ASN A 438 19.48 -9.98 -2.88
CA ASN A 438 18.62 -11.15 -2.99
C ASN A 438 19.20 -12.34 -2.20
N ASP A 439 20.52 -12.54 -2.26
CA ASP A 439 21.23 -13.57 -1.47
C ASP A 439 21.25 -13.28 0.03
N ARG A 440 21.50 -12.02 0.43
CA ARG A 440 21.68 -11.63 1.83
C ARG A 440 20.36 -11.44 2.58
N PHE A 441 19.32 -10.97 1.89
CA PHE A 441 18.00 -10.69 2.45
C PHE A 441 16.88 -11.43 1.69
N PRO A 442 16.92 -12.78 1.59
CA PRO A 442 16.03 -13.56 0.72
C PRO A 442 14.55 -13.55 1.14
N LYS A 443 14.24 -13.02 2.32
CA LYS A 443 12.87 -12.89 2.85
C LYS A 443 12.31 -11.47 2.70
N LYS A 444 13.11 -10.52 2.21
CA LYS A 444 12.74 -9.10 2.12
C LYS A 444 12.37 -8.78 0.69
N LEU A 445 11.36 -7.92 0.53
CA LEU A 445 10.89 -7.53 -0.79
C LEU A 445 11.87 -6.54 -1.43
N ILE A 446 12.13 -6.70 -2.72
CA ILE A 446 12.95 -5.76 -3.50
C ILE A 446 12.10 -5.17 -4.62
N GLN A 447 11.73 -3.90 -4.45
CA GLN A 447 11.07 -3.12 -5.49
C GLN A 447 12.04 -2.15 -6.14
N THR A 448 12.07 -2.08 -7.47
CA THR A 448 12.91 -1.13 -8.19
C THR A 448 12.08 -0.05 -8.89
N TYR A 449 12.62 1.17 -8.93
CA TYR A 449 12.19 2.23 -9.80
C TYR A 449 13.28 2.43 -10.85
N SER A 450 13.11 1.74 -11.97
CA SER A 450 14.14 1.62 -13.01
C SER A 450 13.85 2.61 -14.12
N VAL A 451 14.77 3.55 -14.34
CA VAL A 451 14.68 4.55 -15.41
C VAL A 451 15.27 4.00 -16.70
N PHE A 452 14.38 3.79 -17.66
CA PHE A 452 14.67 3.33 -19.02
C PHE A 452 15.11 4.52 -19.89
N PRO A 453 16.11 4.31 -20.75
CA PRO A 453 16.64 5.36 -21.62
C PRO A 453 15.66 5.74 -22.72
N ASP A 454 15.77 6.98 -23.20
CA ASP A 454 15.13 7.38 -24.45
C ASP A 454 15.86 6.77 -25.67
N LEU A 455 15.13 6.66 -26.78
CA LEU A 455 15.64 6.23 -28.08
C LEU A 455 16.78 7.11 -28.61
N HIS A 456 16.82 8.38 -28.21
CA HIS A 456 17.82 9.35 -28.66
C HIS A 456 18.92 9.60 -27.60
N SER A 457 19.21 8.63 -26.74
CA SER A 457 20.27 8.79 -25.74
C SER A 457 21.65 9.02 -26.39
N ASP A 458 22.41 10.02 -25.92
CA ASP A 458 23.78 10.31 -26.39
C ASP A 458 24.78 9.16 -26.11
N ILE A 459 24.43 8.23 -25.22
CA ILE A 459 25.26 7.09 -24.83
C ILE A 459 25.09 5.95 -25.83
N VAL A 460 26.12 5.69 -26.64
CA VAL A 460 26.09 4.66 -27.70
C VAL A 460 26.07 3.21 -27.18
N VAL A 461 26.64 2.97 -26.00
CA VAL A 461 26.75 1.62 -25.39
C VAL A 461 25.55 1.24 -24.52
N ASN A 462 24.58 2.15 -24.37
CA ASN A 462 23.38 1.96 -23.56
C ASN A 462 22.63 0.62 -23.82
N PRO A 463 22.47 0.12 -25.06
CA PRO A 463 21.81 -1.18 -25.27
C PRO A 463 22.52 -2.37 -24.61
N TYR A 464 23.85 -2.33 -24.46
CA TYR A 464 24.60 -3.35 -23.71
C TYR A 464 24.31 -3.27 -22.21
N ASN A 465 24.39 -2.06 -21.64
CA ASN A 465 24.11 -1.83 -20.22
C ASN A 465 22.67 -2.22 -19.85
N SER A 466 21.72 -1.80 -20.69
CA SER A 466 20.30 -2.07 -20.50
C SER A 466 20.01 -3.58 -20.53
N LEU A 467 20.64 -4.33 -21.44
CA LEU A 467 20.43 -5.77 -21.53
C LEU A 467 20.91 -6.49 -20.27
N LEU A 468 22.12 -6.18 -19.80
CA LEU A 468 22.72 -6.80 -18.62
C LEU A 468 21.93 -6.45 -17.35
N ALA A 469 21.54 -5.19 -17.18
CA ALA A 469 20.68 -4.79 -16.07
C ALA A 469 19.30 -5.45 -16.12
N MET A 470 18.72 -5.61 -17.33
CA MET A 470 17.43 -6.28 -17.50
C MET A 470 17.45 -7.74 -17.05
N GLN A 471 18.56 -8.45 -17.21
CA GLN A 471 18.70 -9.82 -16.71
C GLN A 471 18.52 -9.87 -15.19
N ARG A 472 19.24 -9.03 -14.44
CA ARG A 472 19.14 -9.00 -12.97
C ARG A 472 17.81 -8.47 -12.47
N LEU A 473 17.25 -7.45 -13.13
CA LEU A 473 15.88 -7.01 -12.85
C LEU A 473 14.85 -8.14 -13.04
N THR A 474 15.11 -9.10 -13.92
CA THR A 474 14.20 -10.23 -14.17
C THR A 474 14.35 -11.34 -13.13
N GLN A 475 15.56 -11.52 -12.57
CA GLN A 475 15.88 -12.66 -11.70
C GLN A 475 15.84 -12.30 -10.21
N ASP A 476 16.19 -11.06 -9.85
CA ASP A 476 16.55 -10.67 -8.48
C ASP A 476 15.67 -9.56 -7.89
N ALA A 477 14.64 -9.11 -8.61
CA ALA A 477 13.66 -8.13 -8.12
C ALA A 477 12.25 -8.73 -8.05
N ASP A 478 11.50 -8.41 -6.99
CA ASP A 478 10.10 -8.83 -6.85
C ASP A 478 9.13 -7.97 -7.67
N SER A 479 9.47 -6.70 -7.89
CA SER A 479 8.64 -5.74 -8.62
C SER A 479 9.49 -4.66 -9.28
N VAL A 480 9.28 -4.41 -10.57
CA VAL A 480 9.98 -3.35 -11.32
C VAL A 480 8.99 -2.32 -11.82
N VAL A 481 9.04 -1.10 -11.28
CA VAL A 481 8.28 0.04 -11.80
C VAL A 481 9.06 0.67 -12.95
N VAL A 482 8.52 0.55 -14.16
CA VAL A 482 9.19 0.99 -15.40
C VAL A 482 8.94 2.49 -15.64
N LEU A 483 10.02 3.26 -15.73
CA LEU A 483 9.97 4.70 -16.00
C LEU A 483 10.71 5.01 -17.31
N ASP A 484 10.00 5.32 -18.39
CA ASP A 484 10.60 5.57 -19.70
C ASP A 484 10.84 7.07 -19.93
N ASN A 485 12.11 7.48 -20.02
CA ASN A 485 12.48 8.87 -20.26
C ASN A 485 11.86 9.47 -21.53
N GLY A 486 11.65 8.68 -22.59
CA GLY A 486 10.99 9.17 -23.81
C GLY A 486 9.51 9.52 -23.56
N ALA A 487 8.81 8.69 -22.80
CA ALA A 487 7.42 8.93 -22.43
C ALA A 487 7.28 10.06 -21.41
N LEU A 488 8.16 10.14 -20.42
CA LEU A 488 8.21 11.20 -19.41
C LEU A 488 8.45 12.56 -20.07
N SER A 489 9.46 12.66 -20.94
CA SER A 489 9.76 13.88 -21.70
C SER A 489 8.58 14.32 -22.55
N ARG A 490 7.91 13.38 -23.26
CA ARG A 490 6.69 13.70 -24.02
C ARG A 490 5.57 14.23 -23.13
N ILE A 491 5.31 13.62 -21.97
CA ILE A 491 4.25 14.08 -21.05
C ILE A 491 4.56 15.50 -20.56
N VAL A 492 5.81 15.78 -20.17
CA VAL A 492 6.23 17.09 -19.70
C VAL A 492 6.13 18.13 -20.82
N ALA A 493 6.61 17.82 -22.03
CA ALA A 493 6.52 18.70 -23.19
C ALA A 493 5.05 19.05 -23.53
N ASP A 494 4.19 18.02 -23.60
CA ASP A 494 2.77 18.19 -23.93
C ASP A 494 1.98 18.96 -22.86
N ARG A 495 2.31 18.78 -21.58
CA ARG A 495 1.56 19.35 -20.44
C ARG A 495 2.07 20.71 -20.00
N LEU A 496 3.38 20.94 -20.03
CA LEU A 496 3.99 22.21 -19.67
C LEU A 496 4.17 23.15 -20.87
N HIS A 497 3.85 22.69 -22.08
CA HIS A 497 4.02 23.44 -23.32
C HIS A 497 5.48 23.91 -23.53
N VAL A 498 6.44 23.05 -23.17
CA VAL A 498 7.88 23.27 -23.38
C VAL A 498 8.37 22.42 -24.54
N GLN A 499 9.29 22.95 -25.35
CA GLN A 499 9.85 22.19 -26.48
C GLN A 499 10.86 21.13 -26.03
N GLU A 500 11.73 21.48 -25.08
CA GLU A 500 12.74 20.58 -24.52
C GLU A 500 12.62 20.53 -23.00
N PRO A 501 12.07 19.44 -22.42
CA PRO A 501 11.93 19.30 -20.98
C PRO A 501 13.28 19.00 -20.33
N SER A 502 13.55 19.63 -19.18
CA SER A 502 14.78 19.38 -18.41
C SER A 502 14.68 18.10 -17.57
N PHE A 503 15.83 17.52 -17.20
CA PHE A 503 15.88 16.40 -16.25
C PHE A 503 15.24 16.74 -14.90
N HIS A 504 15.31 18.00 -14.47
CA HIS A 504 14.62 18.42 -13.25
C HIS A 504 13.10 18.26 -13.38
N GLN A 505 12.51 18.68 -14.50
CA GLN A 505 11.06 18.59 -14.73
C GLN A 505 10.58 17.14 -14.89
N THR A 506 11.35 16.28 -15.55
CA THR A 506 11.03 14.85 -15.63
C THR A 506 11.17 14.16 -14.28
N ASN A 507 12.20 14.49 -13.50
CA ASN A 507 12.37 13.95 -12.14
C ASN A 507 11.25 14.39 -11.19
N GLN A 508 10.67 15.59 -11.35
CA GLN A 508 9.48 16.01 -10.59
C GLN A 508 8.27 15.11 -10.87
N LEU A 509 8.04 14.75 -12.15
CA LEU A 509 6.99 13.82 -12.52
C LEU A 509 7.23 12.42 -11.92
N VAL A 510 8.49 11.94 -11.97
CA VAL A 510 8.87 10.65 -11.36
C VAL A 510 8.66 10.67 -9.84
N SER A 511 9.13 11.72 -9.15
CA SER A 511 8.93 11.90 -7.71
C SER A 511 7.44 11.88 -7.33
N THR A 512 6.59 12.55 -8.11
CA THR A 512 5.12 12.53 -7.91
C THR A 512 4.56 11.11 -8.01
N VAL A 513 5.03 10.31 -8.96
CA VAL A 513 4.58 8.93 -9.17
C VAL A 513 5.05 8.03 -8.04
N MET A 514 6.31 8.16 -7.65
CA MET A 514 6.88 7.44 -6.52
C MET A 514 6.11 7.72 -5.23
N SER A 515 5.89 9.00 -4.91
CA SER A 515 5.07 9.42 -3.78
C SER A 515 3.64 8.84 -3.86
N ALA A 516 3.02 8.91 -5.04
CA ALA A 516 1.68 8.38 -5.24
C ALA A 516 1.60 6.86 -5.07
N SER A 517 2.63 6.11 -5.51
CA SER A 517 2.68 4.65 -5.35
C SER A 517 2.88 4.22 -3.89
N THR A 518 3.56 5.03 -3.08
CA THR A 518 3.82 4.73 -1.67
C THR A 518 2.80 5.39 -0.73
N THR A 519 1.76 6.04 -1.26
CA THR A 519 0.78 6.77 -0.44
C THR A 519 0.02 5.84 0.51
N THR A 520 -0.33 4.63 0.09
CA THR A 520 -1.07 3.68 0.95
C THR A 520 -0.24 3.16 2.13
N LEU A 521 1.09 3.20 2.02
CA LEU A 521 2.01 2.86 3.10
C LEU A 521 2.12 4.00 4.12
N ARG A 522 2.12 5.25 3.62
CA ARG A 522 2.32 6.48 4.42
C ARG A 522 1.04 7.04 5.02
N TYR A 523 -0.11 6.75 4.42
CA TYR A 523 -1.41 7.20 4.88
C TYR A 523 -2.30 5.98 5.08
N PRO A 524 -2.52 5.56 6.34
CA PRO A 524 -3.21 4.32 6.63
C PRO A 524 -4.63 4.34 6.06
N GLY A 525 -4.93 3.34 5.23
CA GLY A 525 -6.22 3.10 4.61
C GLY A 525 -6.81 1.75 5.00
N TYR A 526 -7.87 1.34 4.31
CA TYR A 526 -8.55 0.06 4.57
C TYR A 526 -7.86 -1.14 3.87
N MET A 527 -7.10 -0.90 2.79
CA MET A 527 -6.46 -1.95 1.96
C MET A 527 -5.08 -1.50 1.46
N HIS A 528 -4.17 -2.45 1.25
CA HIS A 528 -2.81 -2.25 0.71
C HIS A 528 -1.92 -1.34 1.55
N ASN A 529 -1.93 -1.54 2.87
CA ASN A 529 -1.11 -0.78 3.81
C ASN A 529 0.33 -1.31 3.94
N ASP A 530 0.67 -2.39 3.22
CA ASP A 530 1.98 -3.00 3.14
C ASP A 530 2.42 -3.16 1.67
N LEU A 531 3.72 -3.15 1.43
CA LEU A 531 4.33 -3.37 0.11
C LEU A 531 4.03 -4.78 -0.41
N ALA A 532 4.03 -5.78 0.48
CA ALA A 532 3.67 -7.16 0.15
C ALA A 532 2.27 -7.26 -0.47
N GLY A 533 1.27 -6.62 0.13
CA GLY A 533 -0.11 -6.61 -0.38
C GLY A 533 -0.27 -5.82 -1.67
N ILE A 534 0.54 -4.79 -1.91
CA ILE A 534 0.58 -4.09 -3.22
C ILE A 534 1.13 -5.04 -4.30
N ILE A 535 2.28 -5.66 -4.07
CA ILE A 535 2.95 -6.55 -5.03
C ILE A 535 2.07 -7.76 -5.35
N ALA A 536 1.55 -8.45 -4.32
CA ALA A 536 0.70 -9.63 -4.49
C ALA A 536 -0.59 -9.34 -5.30
N SER A 537 -1.11 -8.10 -5.22
CA SER A 537 -2.29 -7.70 -6.00
C SER A 537 -2.00 -7.49 -7.49
N LEU A 538 -0.77 -7.12 -7.82
CA LEU A 538 -0.35 -6.71 -9.15
C LEU A 538 0.39 -7.82 -9.92
N ILE A 539 1.04 -8.74 -9.22
CA ILE A 539 1.97 -9.70 -9.82
C ILE A 539 1.51 -11.11 -9.46
N PRO A 540 0.57 -11.70 -10.23
CA PRO A 540 0.13 -13.07 -10.02
C PRO A 540 1.14 -14.11 -10.53
N THR A 541 2.04 -13.70 -11.42
CA THR A 541 3.09 -14.55 -12.01
C THR A 541 4.45 -13.90 -11.72
N PRO A 542 5.34 -14.56 -10.94
CA PRO A 542 6.56 -13.92 -10.43
C PRO A 542 7.48 -13.33 -11.51
N ARG A 543 7.60 -13.98 -12.68
CA ARG A 543 8.44 -13.46 -13.79
C ARG A 543 7.82 -12.27 -14.53
N SER A 544 6.52 -12.04 -14.41
CA SER A 544 5.82 -10.95 -15.11
C SER A 544 5.60 -9.77 -14.15
N HIS A 545 6.68 -9.24 -13.57
CA HIS A 545 6.67 -8.26 -12.48
C HIS A 545 6.97 -6.82 -12.91
N PHE A 546 6.87 -6.50 -14.21
CA PHE A 546 7.14 -5.17 -14.72
C PHE A 546 5.86 -4.33 -14.79
N LEU A 547 5.77 -3.32 -13.93
CA LEU A 547 4.61 -2.47 -13.75
C LEU A 547 4.73 -1.17 -14.56
N LEU A 548 3.64 -0.81 -15.24
CA LEU A 548 3.55 0.39 -16.06
C LEU A 548 2.74 1.48 -15.33
N PRO A 549 3.40 2.56 -14.86
CA PRO A 549 2.71 3.66 -14.20
C PRO A 549 1.99 4.56 -15.21
N SER A 550 0.85 5.08 -14.79
CA SER A 550 0.12 6.17 -15.46
C SER A 550 -0.45 7.13 -14.42
N TYR A 551 -0.35 8.44 -14.66
CA TYR A 551 -0.77 9.42 -13.67
C TYR A 551 -1.66 10.50 -14.28
N THR A 552 -2.64 10.97 -13.49
CA THR A 552 -3.50 12.10 -13.88
C THR A 552 -4.12 12.77 -12.66
N PRO A 553 -4.37 14.09 -12.71
CA PRO A 553 -3.84 15.05 -13.67
C PRO A 553 -2.36 15.35 -13.39
N PHE A 554 -1.58 15.58 -14.44
CA PHE A 554 -0.29 16.27 -14.31
C PHE A 554 -0.49 17.72 -14.77
N THR A 555 -0.33 18.66 -13.85
CA THR A 555 -0.42 20.10 -14.09
C THR A 555 0.83 20.72 -13.47
N GLY A 556 1.64 21.42 -14.25
CA GLY A 556 2.75 22.18 -13.66
C GLY A 556 2.24 23.36 -12.84
N ASP A 557 3.02 23.77 -11.86
CA ASP A 557 2.69 24.84 -10.91
C ASP A 557 2.43 26.21 -11.59
N ASN A 558 2.95 26.39 -12.81
CA ASN A 558 2.95 27.66 -13.54
C ASN A 558 1.81 27.86 -14.56
N VAL A 559 0.92 26.89 -14.75
CA VAL A 559 -0.13 27.02 -15.77
C VAL A 559 -1.38 27.68 -15.16
N GLU A 560 -1.45 29.01 -15.20
CA GLU A 560 -2.64 29.77 -14.78
C GLU A 560 -3.92 29.34 -15.50
N GLN A 561 -3.81 28.81 -16.73
CA GLN A 561 -4.94 28.24 -17.47
C GLN A 561 -5.45 26.91 -16.87
N ALA A 562 -4.62 26.15 -16.15
CA ALA A 562 -5.02 24.94 -15.44
C ALA A 562 -5.77 25.24 -14.13
N LYS A 563 -5.73 26.49 -13.64
CA LYS A 563 -6.60 26.98 -12.55
C LYS A 563 -8.08 27.07 -12.96
N THR A 564 -8.41 26.90 -14.25
CA THR A 564 -9.81 26.68 -14.64
C THR A 564 -10.25 25.29 -14.18
N VAL A 565 -10.81 25.25 -12.97
CA VAL A 565 -11.32 24.09 -12.24
C VAL A 565 -12.28 23.29 -13.12
N ARG A 566 -11.77 22.35 -13.92
CA ARG A 566 -12.59 21.23 -14.37
C ARG A 566 -12.83 20.36 -13.15
N LYS A 567 -14.08 20.34 -12.65
CA LYS A 567 -14.56 19.35 -11.68
C LYS A 567 -14.26 17.95 -12.23
N THR A 568 -13.07 17.44 -11.92
CA THR A 568 -12.60 16.17 -12.43
C THR A 568 -13.18 15.11 -11.50
N THR A 569 -14.08 14.29 -12.04
CA THR A 569 -14.71 13.20 -11.30
C THR A 569 -13.78 12.00 -11.19
N VAL A 570 -14.03 11.09 -10.23
CA VAL A 570 -13.32 9.81 -10.11
C VAL A 570 -13.40 9.02 -11.43
N LEU A 571 -14.57 9.03 -12.07
CA LEU A 571 -14.78 8.40 -13.37
C LEU A 571 -13.85 9.00 -14.45
N ASP A 572 -13.67 10.32 -14.46
CA ASP A 572 -12.78 10.96 -15.43
C ASP A 572 -11.32 10.61 -15.16
N VAL A 573 -10.90 10.52 -13.89
CA VAL A 573 -9.55 10.08 -13.49
C VAL A 573 -9.31 8.66 -13.97
N MET A 574 -10.16 7.70 -13.58
CA MET A 574 -9.99 6.29 -13.96
C MET A 574 -10.03 6.09 -15.48
N ARG A 575 -10.88 6.83 -16.20
CA ARG A 575 -10.91 6.80 -17.68
C ARG A 575 -9.63 7.38 -18.27
N ARG A 576 -9.10 8.47 -17.73
CA ARG A 576 -7.86 9.11 -18.18
C ARG A 576 -6.64 8.24 -17.88
N LEU A 577 -6.62 7.50 -16.78
CA LEU A 577 -5.53 6.59 -16.43
C LEU A 577 -5.32 5.50 -17.49
N LEU A 578 -6.39 4.98 -18.09
CA LEU A 578 -6.31 4.00 -19.18
C LEU A 578 -5.82 4.59 -20.52
N GLN A 579 -5.83 5.92 -20.68
CA GLN A 579 -5.45 6.56 -21.95
C GLN A 579 -3.94 6.48 -22.20
N PRO A 580 -3.50 6.11 -23.43
CA PRO A 580 -2.08 6.01 -23.76
C PRO A 580 -1.27 7.28 -23.48
N LYS A 581 -1.88 8.46 -23.62
CA LYS A 581 -1.23 9.76 -23.40
C LYS A 581 -0.80 10.03 -21.95
N ASN A 582 -1.32 9.27 -20.99
CA ASN A 582 -0.98 9.42 -19.57
C ASN A 582 -0.08 8.28 -19.07
N ARG A 583 0.29 7.33 -19.95
CA ARG A 583 1.21 6.24 -19.63
C ARG A 583 2.63 6.75 -19.71
N MET A 584 3.43 6.39 -18.71
CA MET A 584 4.83 6.80 -18.60
C MET A 584 5.79 5.82 -19.26
N VAL A 585 5.27 4.98 -20.15
CA VAL A 585 6.04 4.00 -20.91
C VAL A 585 5.60 3.99 -22.37
N SER A 586 6.56 4.04 -23.29
CA SER A 586 6.32 4.05 -24.75
C SER A 586 6.11 2.64 -25.31
N ILE A 587 4.92 2.09 -25.08
CA ILE A 587 4.49 0.78 -25.56
C ILE A 587 3.59 0.88 -26.80
N ASN A 588 3.69 -0.11 -27.68
CA ASN A 588 2.82 -0.27 -28.85
C ASN A 588 1.96 -1.53 -28.67
N PRO A 589 0.80 -1.45 -28.00
CA PRO A 589 -0.03 -2.63 -27.77
C PRO A 589 -0.55 -3.21 -29.08
N THR A 590 -0.49 -4.53 -29.21
CA THR A 590 -1.11 -5.27 -30.31
C THR A 590 -2.58 -5.53 -29.98
N LYS A 591 -3.33 -6.14 -30.91
CA LYS A 591 -4.71 -6.57 -30.64
C LYS A 591 -4.81 -7.68 -29.58
N SER A 592 -3.73 -8.46 -29.40
CA SER A 592 -3.65 -9.54 -28.41
C SER A 592 -3.20 -9.04 -27.04
N SER A 593 -2.56 -7.87 -26.94
CA SER A 593 -2.09 -7.34 -25.67
C SER A 593 -3.21 -7.13 -24.67
N CYS A 594 -2.96 -7.54 -23.43
CA CYS A 594 -3.94 -7.53 -22.35
C CYS A 594 -3.34 -7.10 -21.01
N TYR A 595 -4.21 -6.65 -20.12
CA TYR A 595 -3.91 -6.39 -18.71
C TYR A 595 -3.93 -7.71 -17.93
N ILE A 596 -2.86 -7.97 -17.19
CA ILE A 596 -2.83 -9.02 -16.17
C ILE A 596 -3.54 -8.52 -14.91
N SER A 597 -3.20 -7.31 -14.47
CA SER A 597 -3.76 -6.68 -13.27
C SER A 597 -3.67 -5.15 -13.37
N ILE A 598 -4.54 -4.47 -12.62
CA ILE A 598 -4.52 -3.02 -12.46
C ILE A 598 -4.78 -2.66 -10.99
N LEU A 599 -3.94 -1.80 -10.41
CA LEU A 599 -4.19 -1.10 -9.17
C LEU A 599 -4.33 0.41 -9.45
N ASN A 600 -5.48 0.99 -9.11
CA ASN A 600 -5.68 2.44 -9.14
C ASN A 600 -5.60 2.99 -7.72
N ILE A 601 -4.61 3.83 -7.45
CA ILE A 601 -4.51 4.61 -6.22
C ILE A 601 -5.15 5.97 -6.50
N ILE A 602 -6.34 6.20 -5.97
CA ILE A 602 -7.08 7.45 -6.13
C ILE A 602 -6.89 8.29 -4.87
N GLN A 603 -6.28 9.45 -5.05
CA GLN A 603 -5.95 10.37 -3.96
C GLN A 603 -6.92 11.55 -3.97
N GLY A 604 -7.50 11.85 -2.81
CA GLY A 604 -8.36 13.03 -2.60
C GLY A 604 -9.81 12.67 -2.27
N GLU A 605 -10.70 13.64 -2.45
CA GLU A 605 -12.12 13.50 -2.07
C GLU A 605 -12.89 12.64 -3.09
N ALA A 606 -12.84 11.31 -2.94
CA ALA A 606 -13.53 10.33 -3.77
C ALA A 606 -14.58 9.52 -2.99
N ASP A 607 -15.82 9.46 -3.50
CA ASP A 607 -16.89 8.60 -2.95
C ASP A 607 -16.68 7.14 -3.41
N PRO A 608 -16.66 6.14 -2.50
CA PRO A 608 -16.63 4.72 -2.86
C PRO A 608 -17.73 4.29 -3.86
N THR A 609 -18.90 4.92 -3.81
CA THR A 609 -20.01 4.68 -4.75
C THR A 609 -19.62 5.06 -6.18
N ASP A 610 -18.93 6.20 -6.35
CA ASP A 610 -18.46 6.68 -7.65
C ASP A 610 -17.33 5.80 -8.18
N VAL A 611 -16.48 5.26 -7.32
CA VAL A 611 -15.50 4.23 -7.68
C VAL A 611 -16.19 3.00 -8.26
N HIS A 612 -17.21 2.47 -7.56
CA HIS A 612 -17.93 1.28 -8.02
C HIS A 612 -18.63 1.52 -9.37
N LYS A 613 -19.33 2.65 -9.53
CA LYS A 613 -19.94 3.04 -10.81
C LYS A 613 -18.90 3.18 -11.92
N SER A 614 -17.71 3.70 -11.58
CA SER A 614 -16.61 3.86 -12.54
C SER A 614 -16.04 2.52 -12.99
N LEU A 615 -15.87 1.58 -12.08
CA LEU A 615 -15.46 0.21 -12.38
C LEU A 615 -16.48 -0.51 -13.28
N LEU A 616 -17.77 -0.41 -12.96
CA LEU A 616 -18.84 -0.98 -13.81
C LEU A 616 -18.78 -0.41 -15.22
N ARG A 617 -18.65 0.91 -15.36
CA ARG A 617 -18.59 1.57 -16.67
C ARG A 617 -17.34 1.21 -17.48
N ILE A 618 -16.20 0.97 -16.82
CA ILE A 618 -14.97 0.49 -17.47
C ILE A 618 -15.18 -0.93 -18.02
N ARG A 619 -15.85 -1.80 -17.24
CA ARG A 619 -16.18 -3.18 -17.65
C ARG A 619 -17.20 -3.21 -18.79
N GLU A 620 -18.31 -2.49 -18.67
CA GLU A 620 -19.37 -2.43 -19.70
C GLU A 620 -18.85 -1.93 -21.05
N ARG A 621 -17.98 -0.90 -21.03
CA ARG A 621 -17.41 -0.32 -22.24
C ARG A 621 -16.20 -1.09 -22.78
N ARG A 622 -15.75 -2.15 -22.10
CA ARG A 622 -14.57 -2.94 -22.44
C ARG A 622 -13.35 -2.07 -22.77
N LEU A 623 -13.11 -1.04 -21.95
CA LEU A 623 -11.99 -0.11 -22.16
C LEU A 623 -10.62 -0.75 -21.91
N ALA A 624 -10.60 -1.91 -21.26
CA ALA A 624 -9.41 -2.70 -20.97
C ALA A 624 -9.70 -4.16 -21.35
N SER A 625 -8.78 -4.78 -22.09
CA SER A 625 -8.78 -6.22 -22.36
C SER A 625 -7.94 -6.91 -21.31
N PHE A 626 -8.46 -7.93 -20.64
CA PHE A 626 -7.75 -8.68 -19.61
C PHE A 626 -7.29 -10.04 -20.11
N ILE A 627 -6.36 -10.66 -19.38
CA ILE A 627 -5.91 -12.02 -19.61
C ILE A 627 -7.09 -13.01 -19.76
N PRO A 628 -7.02 -13.97 -20.69
CA PRO A 628 -8.11 -14.91 -20.95
C PRO A 628 -8.19 -16.08 -19.95
N TRP A 629 -7.10 -16.37 -19.23
CA TRP A 629 -6.96 -17.50 -18.32
C TRP A 629 -7.28 -17.18 -16.86
N GLY A 630 -7.65 -15.93 -16.55
CA GLY A 630 -7.95 -15.50 -15.19
C GLY A 630 -9.04 -14.41 -15.14
N PRO A 631 -9.62 -14.15 -13.96
CA PRO A 631 -10.58 -13.07 -13.80
C PRO A 631 -9.92 -11.69 -13.96
N ALA A 632 -10.68 -10.72 -14.45
CA ALA A 632 -10.22 -9.34 -14.57
C ALA A 632 -9.93 -8.71 -13.19
N SER A 633 -8.65 -8.56 -12.84
CA SER A 633 -8.19 -7.93 -11.60
C SER A 633 -8.08 -6.42 -11.76
N ILE A 634 -9.06 -5.68 -11.22
CA ILE A 634 -9.00 -4.21 -11.08
C ILE A 634 -9.24 -3.89 -9.62
N GLN A 635 -8.20 -3.39 -8.96
CA GLN A 635 -8.23 -2.97 -7.58
C GLN A 635 -8.18 -1.45 -7.49
N VAL A 636 -8.82 -0.90 -6.46
CA VAL A 636 -8.85 0.54 -6.21
C VAL A 636 -8.56 0.80 -4.75
N ALA A 637 -7.48 1.53 -4.49
CA ALA A 637 -7.14 2.06 -3.18
C ALA A 637 -7.55 3.53 -3.14
N LEU A 638 -8.35 3.89 -2.13
CA LEU A 638 -8.71 5.28 -1.86
C LEU A 638 -7.81 5.81 -0.76
N THR A 639 -7.11 6.91 -1.01
CA THR A 639 -6.21 7.54 -0.04
C THR A 639 -6.53 9.02 0.11
N LYS A 640 -6.31 9.53 1.33
CA LYS A 640 -6.37 10.96 1.59
C LYS A 640 -5.09 11.60 1.05
N LYS A 641 -5.19 12.85 0.59
CA LYS A 641 -4.01 13.64 0.27
C LYS A 641 -3.38 14.17 1.55
N SER A 642 -2.10 14.52 1.48
CA SER A 642 -1.43 15.24 2.58
C SER A 642 -2.27 16.47 2.99
N PRO A 643 -2.57 16.64 4.29
CA PRO A 643 -3.31 17.78 4.79
C PRO A 643 -2.47 19.08 4.81
N TYR A 644 -1.14 18.96 4.70
CA TYR A 644 -0.21 20.10 4.78
C TYR A 644 -0.02 20.83 3.45
N LEU A 645 -0.33 20.15 2.34
CA LEU A 645 -0.17 20.70 1.00
C LEU A 645 -1.49 21.27 0.47
N GLN A 646 -1.42 22.48 -0.10
CA GLN A 646 -2.53 23.05 -0.85
C GLN A 646 -2.63 22.39 -2.22
N HIS A 647 -3.63 21.52 -2.40
CA HIS A 647 -3.83 20.82 -3.66
C HIS A 647 -4.67 21.64 -4.63
N THR A 648 -4.14 21.88 -5.83
CA THR A 648 -4.87 22.52 -6.94
C THR A 648 -5.98 21.60 -7.49
N ASN A 649 -5.77 20.29 -7.43
CA ASN A 649 -6.68 19.28 -7.98
C ASN A 649 -7.41 18.52 -6.87
N ARG A 650 -8.76 18.51 -6.92
CA ARG A 650 -9.62 17.80 -5.95
C ARG A 650 -9.37 16.29 -5.90
N VAL A 651 -9.10 15.68 -7.06
CA VAL A 651 -8.82 14.24 -7.19
C VAL A 651 -7.63 14.05 -8.14
N SER A 652 -6.66 13.26 -7.70
CA SER A 652 -5.60 12.69 -8.55
C SER A 652 -5.68 11.17 -8.51
N GLY A 653 -5.05 10.53 -9.48
CA GLY A 653 -4.94 9.09 -9.52
C GLY A 653 -3.63 8.65 -10.14
N LEU A 654 -3.09 7.58 -9.58
CA LEU A 654 -2.04 6.76 -10.13
C LEU A 654 -2.63 5.41 -10.52
N MET A 655 -2.27 4.90 -11.68
CA MET A 655 -2.51 3.52 -12.07
C MET A 655 -1.17 2.81 -12.16
N LEU A 656 -1.02 1.72 -11.42
CA LEU A 656 0.01 0.71 -11.65
C LEU A 656 -0.66 -0.44 -12.40
N ALA A 657 -0.18 -0.72 -13.61
CA ALA A 657 -0.75 -1.76 -14.45
C ALA A 657 0.30 -2.77 -14.85
N ASN A 658 -0.01 -4.05 -14.67
CA ASN A 658 0.75 -5.13 -15.27
C ASN A 658 0.13 -5.45 -16.64
N HIS A 659 0.85 -5.18 -17.73
CA HIS A 659 0.31 -5.23 -19.08
C HIS A 659 1.31 -5.85 -20.06
N THR A 660 0.88 -6.85 -20.82
CA THR A 660 1.76 -7.70 -21.65
C THR A 660 2.53 -6.93 -22.72
N SER A 661 2.02 -5.79 -23.17
CA SER A 661 2.72 -4.98 -24.17
C SER A 661 4.04 -4.38 -23.67
N VAL A 662 4.39 -4.49 -22.39
CA VAL A 662 5.74 -4.18 -21.91
C VAL A 662 6.80 -4.98 -22.65
N ALA A 663 6.48 -6.18 -23.14
CA ALA A 663 7.34 -6.99 -24.01
C ALA A 663 7.82 -6.24 -25.27
N THR A 664 7.04 -5.27 -25.77
CA THR A 664 7.46 -4.43 -26.92
C THR A 664 8.64 -3.51 -26.60
N LEU A 665 8.77 -3.11 -25.33
CA LEU A 665 9.93 -2.35 -24.85
C LEU A 665 11.18 -3.25 -24.81
N PHE A 666 11.05 -4.47 -24.29
CA PHE A 666 12.16 -5.42 -24.20
C PHE A 666 12.65 -5.87 -25.58
N LYS A 667 11.73 -6.15 -26.51
CA LYS A 667 12.06 -6.43 -27.91
C LYS A 667 12.87 -5.30 -28.55
N ARG A 668 12.57 -4.05 -28.22
CA ARG A 668 13.31 -2.88 -28.73
C ARG A 668 14.74 -2.86 -28.21
N ILE A 669 14.95 -3.12 -26.92
CA ILE A 669 16.28 -3.22 -26.31
C ILE A 669 17.09 -4.32 -26.99
N ILE A 670 16.50 -5.51 -27.17
CA ILE A 670 17.14 -6.64 -27.87
C ILE A 670 17.48 -6.28 -29.31
N GLN A 671 16.58 -5.63 -30.06
CA GLN A 671 16.86 -5.20 -31.43
C GLN A 671 17.98 -4.16 -31.54
N GLN A 672 18.13 -3.29 -30.54
CA GLN A 672 19.25 -2.35 -30.48
C GLN A 672 20.56 -3.07 -30.14
N TYR A 673 20.53 -3.97 -29.15
CA TYR A 673 21.65 -4.81 -28.78
C TYR A 673 22.13 -5.67 -29.96
N ASP A 674 21.24 -6.42 -30.62
CA ASP A 674 21.58 -7.32 -31.73
C ASP A 674 22.24 -6.55 -32.90
N ARG A 675 21.84 -5.28 -33.13
CA ARG A 675 22.45 -4.42 -34.15
C ARG A 675 23.91 -4.08 -33.83
N LEU A 676 24.21 -3.80 -32.56
CA LEU A 676 25.59 -3.52 -32.12
C LEU A 676 26.41 -4.81 -32.07
N ARG A 677 25.85 -5.88 -31.50
CA ARG A 677 26.50 -7.17 -31.31
C ARG A 677 26.88 -7.83 -32.63
N LYS A 678 26.02 -7.79 -33.66
CA LYS A 678 26.33 -8.29 -35.02
C LYS A 678 27.56 -7.66 -35.65
N ARG A 679 27.91 -6.44 -35.25
CA ARG A 679 29.09 -5.70 -35.72
C ARG A 679 30.25 -5.73 -34.74
N ASN A 680 30.08 -6.39 -33.59
CA ASN A 680 30.99 -6.34 -32.45
C ASN A 680 31.39 -4.90 -32.07
N ALA A 681 30.48 -3.94 -32.23
CA ALA A 681 30.77 -2.53 -32.00
C ALA A 681 30.88 -2.24 -30.50
N PHE A 682 31.89 -1.46 -30.11
CA PHE A 682 32.12 -0.95 -28.74
C PHE A 682 32.26 -2.03 -27.64
N LEU A 683 32.76 -3.22 -27.99
CA LEU A 683 32.94 -4.33 -27.04
C LEU A 683 34.28 -4.30 -26.31
N GLU A 684 35.29 -3.64 -26.86
CA GLU A 684 36.64 -3.58 -26.28
C GLU A 684 36.68 -3.08 -24.83
N PRO A 685 35.88 -2.05 -24.43
CA PRO A 685 35.83 -1.63 -23.03
C PRO A 685 35.24 -2.71 -22.10
N TYR A 686 34.25 -3.48 -22.55
CA TYR A 686 33.62 -4.54 -21.75
C TYR A 686 34.59 -5.71 -21.55
N LYS A 687 35.30 -6.14 -22.61
CA LYS A 687 36.31 -7.21 -22.52
C LYS A 687 37.45 -6.96 -21.52
N LYS A 688 37.67 -5.70 -21.13
CA LYS A 688 38.67 -5.32 -20.13
C LYS A 688 38.17 -5.40 -18.69
N SER A 689 36.85 -5.53 -18.49
CA SER A 689 36.26 -5.68 -17.16
C SER A 689 36.31 -7.14 -16.70
N SER A 690 36.39 -7.37 -15.38
CA SER A 690 36.51 -8.71 -14.78
C SER A 690 35.43 -9.67 -15.27
N ALA A 691 34.19 -9.19 -15.30
CA ALA A 691 33.00 -9.95 -15.71
C ALA A 691 33.05 -10.51 -17.15
N PHE A 692 33.89 -9.95 -18.04
CA PHE A 692 34.00 -10.39 -19.44
C PHE A 692 35.45 -10.72 -19.84
N SER A 693 36.30 -10.97 -18.84
CA SER A 693 37.73 -11.21 -19.05
C SER A 693 38.01 -12.60 -19.67
N GLU A 694 37.17 -13.58 -19.39
CA GLU A 694 37.27 -14.95 -19.92
C GLU A 694 36.53 -15.10 -21.25
N ASP A 695 35.25 -14.69 -21.31
CA ASP A 695 34.44 -14.74 -22.51
C ASP A 695 33.30 -13.69 -22.52
N LEU A 696 32.43 -13.77 -23.54
CA LEU A 696 31.26 -12.89 -23.69
C LEU A 696 29.94 -13.63 -23.39
N THR A 697 29.98 -14.75 -22.67
CA THR A 697 28.80 -15.60 -22.39
C THR A 697 27.73 -14.86 -21.61
N GLU A 698 28.11 -14.01 -20.67
CA GLU A 698 27.22 -13.15 -19.89
C GLU A 698 26.24 -12.36 -20.79
N PHE A 699 26.70 -11.88 -21.95
CA PHE A 699 25.81 -11.20 -22.90
C PHE A 699 24.80 -12.14 -23.56
N ASP A 700 25.21 -13.37 -23.86
CA ASP A 700 24.37 -14.38 -24.49
C ASP A 700 23.31 -14.91 -23.49
N GLU A 701 23.70 -15.07 -22.22
CA GLU A 701 22.82 -15.40 -21.10
C GLU A 701 21.79 -14.29 -20.85
N ALA A 702 22.24 -13.03 -20.73
CA ALA A 702 21.36 -11.88 -20.56
C ALA A 702 20.33 -11.79 -21.69
N ARG A 703 20.78 -12.03 -22.93
CA ARG A 703 19.92 -12.07 -24.09
C ARG A 703 18.89 -13.21 -24.00
N SER A 704 19.29 -14.40 -23.57
CA SER A 704 18.38 -15.54 -23.40
C SER A 704 17.30 -15.24 -22.36
N VAL A 705 17.69 -14.78 -21.17
CA VAL A 705 16.76 -14.47 -20.07
C VAL A 705 15.72 -13.44 -20.50
N VAL A 706 16.14 -12.37 -21.18
CA VAL A 706 15.22 -11.33 -21.66
C VAL A 706 14.34 -11.82 -22.81
N MET A 707 14.82 -12.71 -23.67
CA MET A 707 13.98 -13.36 -24.70
C MET A 707 12.95 -14.30 -24.09
N ASP A 708 13.32 -15.07 -23.07
CA ASP A 708 12.40 -15.94 -22.34
C ASP A 708 11.34 -15.12 -21.61
N LEU A 709 11.71 -13.96 -21.05
CA LEU A 709 10.77 -13.01 -20.46
C LEU A 709 9.77 -12.47 -21.49
N ILE A 710 10.24 -12.13 -22.70
CA ILE A 710 9.37 -11.71 -23.81
C ILE A 710 8.40 -12.85 -24.17
N GLY A 711 8.90 -14.08 -24.27
CA GLY A 711 8.10 -15.27 -24.53
C GLY A 711 7.03 -15.51 -23.47
N GLU A 712 7.37 -15.32 -22.19
CA GLU A 712 6.44 -15.43 -21.05
C GLU A 712 5.27 -14.44 -21.19
N TYR A 713 5.55 -13.16 -21.48
CA TYR A 713 4.51 -12.15 -21.67
C TYR A 713 3.62 -12.44 -22.89
N GLU A 714 4.18 -12.99 -23.97
CA GLU A 714 3.41 -13.39 -25.15
C GLU A 714 2.56 -14.63 -24.91
N ALA A 715 3.08 -15.58 -24.12
CA ALA A 715 2.33 -16.76 -23.70
C ALA A 715 1.15 -16.37 -22.81
N ALA A 716 1.34 -15.40 -21.92
CA ALA A 716 0.27 -14.87 -21.06
C ALA A 716 -0.90 -14.22 -21.83
N GLU A 717 -0.74 -13.88 -23.11
CA GLU A 717 -1.84 -13.40 -23.97
C GLU A 717 -2.78 -14.53 -24.42
N ARG A 718 -2.40 -15.80 -24.21
CA ARG A 718 -3.11 -16.97 -24.73
C ARG A 718 -3.94 -17.69 -23.65
N PRO A 719 -5.07 -18.32 -24.00
CA PRO A 719 -5.92 -19.03 -23.03
C PRO A 719 -5.25 -20.27 -22.39
N ASP A 720 -4.25 -20.86 -23.04
CA ASP A 720 -3.52 -22.07 -22.64
C ASP A 720 -2.32 -21.78 -21.72
N TYR A 721 -2.14 -20.53 -21.27
CA TYR A 721 -0.99 -20.12 -20.46
C TYR A 721 -0.80 -20.95 -19.17
N LEU A 722 -1.88 -21.25 -18.44
CA LEU A 722 -1.82 -22.03 -17.20
C LEU A 722 -1.79 -23.55 -17.41
N ASP A 723 -2.19 -24.02 -18.60
CA ASP A 723 -2.24 -25.43 -18.96
C ASP A 723 -1.72 -25.62 -20.40
N PRO A 724 -0.38 -25.73 -20.56
CA PRO A 724 0.25 -25.88 -21.87
C PRO A 724 -0.13 -27.19 -22.59
N ASP A 725 -0.67 -28.18 -21.87
CA ASP A 725 -1.03 -29.49 -22.41
C ASP A 725 -2.51 -29.57 -22.85
N ALA A 726 -3.38 -28.68 -22.37
CA ALA A 726 -4.76 -28.55 -22.85
C ALA A 726 -4.88 -28.24 -24.36
N GLY A 727 -3.83 -27.66 -24.96
CA GLY A 727 -3.74 -27.45 -26.41
C GLY A 727 -3.51 -28.73 -27.21
N LYS A 728 -2.79 -29.71 -26.64
CA LYS A 728 -2.45 -30.98 -27.31
C LYS A 728 -3.63 -31.95 -27.36
N GLU A 729 -4.52 -31.92 -26.37
CA GLU A 729 -5.74 -32.74 -26.39
C GLU A 729 -6.72 -32.31 -27.49
N LYS A 730 -6.72 -31.03 -27.91
CA LYS A 730 -7.54 -30.56 -29.02
C LYS A 730 -6.99 -30.93 -30.40
N GLU A 731 -5.68 -31.10 -30.55
CA GLU A 731 -5.10 -31.64 -31.80
C GLU A 731 -5.32 -33.17 -31.94
N ALA A 732 -5.39 -33.90 -30.82
CA ALA A 732 -5.74 -35.32 -30.82
C ALA A 732 -7.24 -35.58 -31.10
N ALA A 733 -8.09 -34.56 -31.00
CA ALA A 733 -9.53 -34.64 -31.27
C ALA A 733 -9.90 -34.18 -32.70
N GLN A 734 -9.10 -34.55 -33.71
CA GLN A 734 -9.62 -34.59 -35.08
C GLN A 734 -10.62 -35.76 -35.20
N PRO A 735 -11.84 -35.55 -35.74
CA PRO A 735 -12.75 -36.67 -35.97
C PRO A 735 -12.12 -37.62 -37.00
N PRO A 736 -12.29 -38.95 -36.85
CA PRO A 736 -11.77 -39.90 -37.83
C PRO A 736 -12.34 -39.52 -39.19
N SER A 737 -11.45 -39.37 -40.18
CA SER A 737 -11.77 -39.16 -41.58
C SER A 737 -12.87 -40.13 -42.02
N VAL A 738 -14.02 -39.58 -42.42
CA VAL A 738 -15.15 -40.34 -42.97
C VAL A 738 -14.67 -41.02 -44.26
N PRO A 739 -14.85 -42.34 -44.45
CA PRO A 739 -14.53 -42.98 -45.71
C PRO A 739 -15.44 -42.43 -46.80
N ILE A 740 -14.86 -41.82 -47.82
CA ILE A 740 -15.58 -41.38 -49.02
C ILE A 740 -16.05 -42.64 -49.75
N HIS A 741 -17.33 -42.99 -49.64
CA HIS A 741 -17.94 -44.00 -50.48
C HIS A 741 -18.12 -43.42 -51.89
N PHE A 742 -17.30 -43.89 -52.84
CA PHE A 742 -17.52 -43.67 -54.27
C PHE A 742 -18.80 -44.39 -54.71
N THR A 743 -19.90 -43.65 -54.84
CA THR A 743 -21.07 -44.12 -55.59
C THR A 743 -20.77 -44.02 -57.08
N GLN A 744 -20.65 -45.18 -57.74
CA GLN A 744 -20.55 -45.29 -59.20
C GLN A 744 -21.84 -44.77 -59.86
N PRO A 745 -21.76 -44.06 -61.01
CA PRO A 745 -22.93 -43.59 -61.72
C PRO A 745 -23.61 -44.74 -62.48
N GLN A 746 -24.90 -44.96 -62.24
CA GLN A 746 -25.70 -45.88 -63.04
C GLN A 746 -25.97 -45.32 -64.46
N PRO A 747 -26.06 -46.19 -65.48
CA PRO A 747 -26.20 -45.78 -66.86
C PRO A 747 -27.66 -45.44 -67.21
N THR A 748 -27.84 -44.37 -67.97
CA THR A 748 -29.10 -43.94 -68.58
C THR A 748 -29.62 -44.98 -69.61
N PRO A 749 -30.94 -45.20 -69.66
CA PRO A 749 -31.58 -45.66 -70.89
C PRO A 749 -32.60 -44.64 -71.41
N LYS A 750 -32.25 -44.11 -72.60
CA LYS A 750 -33.05 -43.48 -73.68
C LYS A 750 -34.10 -42.42 -73.35
#